data_AF-A0A6S6UF63-F1
#
_entry.id   AF-A0A6S6UF63-F1
#
_cell.length_a   1.000
_cell.length_b   1.000
_cell.length_c   1.000
_cell.angle_alpha   90.00
_cell.angle_beta   90.00
_cell.angle_gamma   90.00
#
_symmetry.space_group_name_H-M   'P 1'
#
loop_
_entity.id
_entity.type
_entity.pdbx_description
1 polymer ?
#
loop_
_entity_poly.entity_id
_entity_poly.type
_entity_poly.pdbx_seq_one_letter_code
_entity_poly.pdbx_strand_id
1 'polypeptide(L)'
;MQIKSLFDFMDDIDNKGQNIKALTYVSLFSSAGVGCYGFKQQKFKCVATNEYLEKRLKIQQYNNKCTFSTGYIQGDISTKEIQDKIYKELDNNNVKDLDVLIATPPCQGMSVANHKKKDETKRNSLVVESIKIVDKIKPKVFVFENVRAFLNTICTDIDEVDKAISEVIKLRLGGDYNILSKIVNFKDYGANSSRTRTLVIGVRKDLVNISPYQLFPKKQKAKVLKELISDLPPLSTMGEIDKDDIYHAFRRYDKKMLAWIENIKEGQSAFDNSESHRVPHQIKDGKIVFNQNKNGDKYSRWYWDRVAPCIHTRNDILSSQSTIHPTDDRVFSIRELMKMMTIPNGFRWSEIDFKILNRLSDGEKKRFLKEEELNIRHCIGEAVPTKIFEQIASNIKEALNNKKISINEINKLIEENNFLEKDILKQFLEKNPLKLNINILYNISELSNLKRTETKAYFTREDIVFNVISKLPDFKGKKVIKILEPSVGIGNFLPQLFKRYEDIDSVILDVIDIDSNSLEILRILLQKSKIPKNFTINFINADFLLWDNKYQYDLVVGNPPFGKIIKNKELLDRYKLNSYNKKTNNLFSFFIEKSCEIAKNVSLIVPKSLINSPEFNQTRELLEQYNMQNITDYGEKAFKGVKIETISFMLDTFSKKIDTQITIESYITNSVMYQDKKYIFSNEFPYWLIYRNSFFDMVVNKMELDIYESFRDRQITKKNTLSNGKIRVLKSRNIASNSIKNIENYDCFMDEIDSFVVSKYLNQNNIILIPNLTYNPRATFLPKNSIADGSVALLRAKNNTEITSNHLEYYNTREFIEYYKIARNRGTRSLNIDNNSVKFFGLLKEI
;
A
#
# COMPACT_ATOMS: atom_id res chain seq x y z
N MET A 1 31.63 7.20 -33.07
CA MET A 1 31.73 5.99 -32.23
C MET A 1 30.42 5.23 -32.42
N GLN A 2 30.43 4.04 -33.06
CA GLN A 2 29.23 3.25 -33.30
C GLN A 2 28.65 2.82 -31.96
N ILE A 3 27.55 3.45 -31.55
CA ILE A 3 26.74 2.99 -30.42
C ILE A 3 26.13 1.67 -30.87
N LYS A 4 26.55 0.55 -30.24
CA LYS A 4 25.92 -0.76 -30.45
C LYS A 4 24.41 -0.62 -30.29
N SER A 5 23.66 -1.24 -31.20
CA SER A 5 22.20 -1.13 -31.19
C SER A 5 21.63 -1.91 -30.00
N LEU A 6 20.52 -1.44 -29.43
CA LEU A 6 19.80 -2.17 -28.39
C LEU A 6 19.34 -3.56 -28.87
N PHE A 7 19.20 -3.76 -30.19
CA PHE A 7 18.92 -5.06 -30.80
C PHE A 7 20.02 -6.08 -30.49
N ASP A 8 21.30 -5.68 -30.53
CA ASP A 8 22.41 -6.59 -30.23
C ASP A 8 22.46 -7.01 -28.74
N PHE A 9 21.76 -6.30 -27.84
CA PHE A 9 21.66 -6.63 -26.42
C PHE A 9 20.36 -7.36 -26.06
N MET A 10 19.29 -7.12 -26.81
CA MET A 10 17.99 -7.76 -26.61
C MET A 10 17.86 -9.08 -27.37
N ASP A 11 18.48 -9.22 -28.55
CA ASP A 11 18.44 -10.45 -29.36
C ASP A 11 19.25 -11.60 -28.70
N ASP A 12 20.30 -11.26 -27.95
CA ASP A 12 21.03 -12.23 -27.11
C ASP A 12 20.20 -12.71 -25.89
N ILE A 13 19.11 -12.02 -25.56
CA ILE A 13 18.20 -12.37 -24.46
C ILE A 13 16.93 -13.08 -24.97
N ASP A 14 16.50 -12.84 -26.21
CA ASP A 14 15.35 -13.51 -26.82
C ASP A 14 15.67 -14.90 -27.40
N ASN A 15 16.94 -15.24 -27.65
CA ASN A 15 17.36 -16.56 -28.16
C ASN A 15 17.82 -17.58 -27.12
N LYS A 16 17.56 -17.35 -25.82
CA LYS A 16 17.58 -18.43 -24.81
C LYS A 16 16.19 -18.55 -24.24
N GLY A 17 15.41 -19.52 -24.74
CA GLY A 17 14.05 -19.85 -24.34
C GLY A 17 13.86 -19.90 -22.81
N GLN A 18 13.65 -18.74 -22.20
CA GLN A 18 13.24 -18.62 -20.82
C GLN A 18 11.74 -18.88 -20.79
N ASN A 19 11.40 -20.09 -20.34
CA ASN A 19 10.05 -20.50 -20.02
C ASN A 19 9.51 -19.53 -18.94
N ILE A 20 8.83 -18.44 -19.34
CA ILE A 20 8.24 -17.48 -18.40
C ILE A 20 7.21 -18.26 -17.59
N LYS A 21 7.57 -18.61 -16.35
CA LYS A 21 6.71 -19.36 -15.44
C LYS A 21 5.35 -18.65 -15.35
N ALA A 22 4.28 -19.37 -15.67
CA ALA A 22 2.94 -18.82 -15.62
C ALA A 22 2.63 -18.32 -14.19
N LEU A 23 2.16 -17.08 -14.08
CA LEU A 23 1.76 -16.48 -12.80
C LEU A 23 0.55 -17.22 -12.23
N THR A 24 0.52 -17.40 -10.92
CA THR A 24 -0.43 -18.23 -10.19
C THR A 24 -1.48 -17.38 -9.47
N TYR A 25 -2.72 -17.88 -9.38
CA TYR A 25 -3.72 -17.23 -8.55
C TYR A 25 -4.66 -18.19 -7.84
N VAL A 26 -5.23 -17.72 -6.73
CA VAL A 26 -6.34 -18.32 -6.00
C VAL A 26 -7.55 -17.38 -6.04
N SER A 27 -8.75 -17.95 -6.17
CA SER A 27 -10.00 -17.19 -6.21
C SER A 27 -11.01 -17.69 -5.19
N LEU A 28 -11.38 -16.83 -4.25
CA LEU A 28 -12.38 -17.10 -3.20
C LEU A 28 -13.73 -16.48 -3.60
N PHE A 29 -14.83 -17.14 -3.25
CA PHE A 29 -16.20 -16.71 -3.61
C PHE A 29 -16.39 -16.51 -5.11
N SER A 30 -15.86 -17.47 -5.86
CA SER A 30 -15.55 -17.30 -7.28
C SER A 30 -16.74 -17.27 -8.24
N SER A 31 -17.96 -17.52 -7.77
CA SER A 31 -19.19 -17.58 -8.58
C SER A 31 -19.02 -18.51 -9.78
N ALA A 32 -19.54 -18.16 -10.96
CA ALA A 32 -19.28 -18.93 -12.20
C ALA A 32 -17.89 -18.68 -12.81
N GLY A 33 -17.04 -17.86 -12.19
CA GLY A 33 -15.71 -17.53 -12.72
C GLY A 33 -15.69 -16.50 -13.87
N VAL A 34 -16.79 -15.78 -14.10
CA VAL A 34 -16.91 -14.77 -15.19
C VAL A 34 -15.80 -13.71 -15.13
N GLY A 35 -15.59 -13.10 -13.96
CA GLY A 35 -14.49 -12.14 -13.78
C GLY A 35 -13.12 -12.80 -13.92
N CYS A 36 -12.96 -14.00 -13.32
CA CYS A 36 -11.70 -14.75 -13.36
C CYS A 36 -11.30 -15.18 -14.79
N TYR A 37 -12.24 -15.24 -15.72
CA TYR A 37 -11.93 -15.46 -17.13
C TYR A 37 -10.94 -14.41 -17.68
N GLY A 38 -10.93 -13.20 -17.12
CA GLY A 38 -9.94 -12.17 -17.46
C GLY A 38 -8.50 -12.55 -17.06
N PHE A 39 -8.32 -13.22 -15.92
CA PHE A 39 -7.02 -13.78 -15.52
C PHE A 39 -6.60 -14.92 -16.47
N LYS A 40 -7.56 -15.74 -16.90
CA LYS A 40 -7.31 -16.79 -17.92
C LYS A 40 -6.87 -16.18 -19.25
N GLN A 41 -7.50 -15.10 -19.72
CA GLN A 41 -7.10 -14.37 -20.93
C GLN A 41 -5.65 -13.85 -20.84
N GLN A 42 -5.21 -13.48 -19.63
CA GLN A 42 -3.83 -13.06 -19.36
C GLN A 42 -2.84 -14.19 -19.09
N LYS A 43 -3.28 -15.45 -19.25
CA LYS A 43 -2.50 -16.69 -19.07
C LYS A 43 -2.07 -16.98 -17.63
N PHE A 44 -2.84 -16.51 -16.64
CA PHE A 44 -2.63 -16.91 -15.25
C PHE A 44 -3.10 -18.34 -15.00
N LYS A 45 -2.37 -19.06 -14.15
CA LYS A 45 -2.66 -20.41 -13.69
C LYS A 45 -3.51 -20.36 -12.41
N CYS A 46 -4.78 -20.74 -12.48
CA CYS A 46 -5.61 -20.86 -11.29
C CYS A 46 -5.22 -22.14 -10.55
N VAL A 47 -4.68 -22.00 -9.34
CA VAL A 47 -4.24 -23.11 -8.49
C VAL A 47 -5.43 -23.69 -7.75
N ALA A 48 -6.20 -22.82 -7.09
CA ALA A 48 -7.39 -23.20 -6.37
C ALA A 48 -8.50 -22.16 -6.56
N THR A 49 -9.72 -22.63 -6.58
CA THR A 49 -10.92 -21.80 -6.58
C THR A 49 -11.91 -22.34 -5.56
N ASN A 50 -12.50 -21.45 -4.78
CA ASN A 50 -13.54 -21.80 -3.83
C ASN A 50 -14.89 -21.18 -4.21
N GLU A 51 -15.93 -21.99 -4.17
CA GLU A 51 -17.32 -21.60 -4.41
C GLU A 51 -18.26 -22.54 -3.62
N TYR A 52 -19.31 -22.00 -3.02
CA TYR A 52 -20.24 -22.79 -2.22
C TYR A 52 -21.19 -23.62 -3.11
N LEU A 53 -21.65 -23.04 -4.23
CA LEU A 53 -22.64 -23.66 -5.10
C LEU A 53 -21.99 -24.51 -6.20
N GLU A 54 -22.17 -25.83 -6.12
CA GLU A 54 -21.62 -26.81 -7.08
C GLU A 54 -21.94 -26.47 -8.55
N LYS A 55 -23.18 -26.08 -8.86
CA LYS A 55 -23.59 -25.71 -10.22
C LYS A 55 -22.80 -24.56 -10.84
N ARG A 56 -22.26 -23.66 -10.00
CA ARG A 56 -21.39 -22.56 -10.46
C ARG A 56 -19.97 -23.05 -10.68
N LEU A 57 -19.50 -23.97 -9.84
CA LEU A 57 -18.21 -24.62 -9.99
C LEU A 57 -18.14 -25.46 -11.29
N LYS A 58 -19.24 -26.13 -11.66
CA LYS A 58 -19.38 -26.82 -12.97
C LYS A 58 -19.16 -25.88 -14.15
N ILE A 59 -19.71 -24.66 -14.10
CA ILE A 59 -19.46 -23.63 -15.13
C ILE A 59 -17.96 -23.29 -15.21
N GLN A 60 -17.27 -23.19 -14.07
CA GLN A 60 -15.83 -22.97 -14.06
C GLN A 60 -15.05 -24.12 -14.70
N GLN A 61 -15.49 -25.37 -14.49
CA GLN A 61 -14.92 -26.57 -15.12
C GLN A 61 -15.12 -26.58 -16.63
N TYR A 62 -16.29 -26.22 -17.14
CA TYR A 62 -16.53 -26.08 -18.59
C TYR A 62 -15.60 -25.07 -19.24
N ASN A 63 -15.17 -24.07 -18.47
CA ASN A 63 -14.21 -23.06 -18.90
C ASN A 63 -12.77 -23.41 -18.59
N ASN A 64 -12.43 -24.62 -18.13
CA ASN A 64 -11.07 -25.04 -17.75
C ASN A 64 -10.35 -23.94 -16.94
N LYS A 65 -10.99 -23.47 -15.87
CA LYS A 65 -10.48 -22.37 -15.06
C LYS A 65 -9.26 -22.79 -14.24
N CYS A 66 -9.39 -23.84 -13.42
CA CYS A 66 -8.30 -24.42 -12.65
C CYS A 66 -7.50 -25.39 -13.49
N THR A 67 -6.18 -25.43 -13.27
CA THR A 67 -5.30 -26.37 -13.96
C THR A 67 -5.55 -27.81 -13.54
N PHE A 68 -5.92 -28.02 -12.28
CA PHE A 68 -6.16 -29.33 -11.71
C PHE A 68 -7.62 -29.47 -11.28
N SER A 69 -8.17 -30.68 -11.42
CA SER A 69 -9.53 -31.00 -10.97
C SER A 69 -9.68 -30.85 -9.45
N THR A 70 -8.62 -31.13 -8.68
CA THR A 70 -8.55 -30.93 -7.22
C THR A 70 -8.60 -29.46 -6.81
N GLY A 71 -8.25 -28.56 -7.73
CA GLY A 71 -8.31 -27.11 -7.51
C GLY A 71 -9.73 -26.53 -7.51
N TYR A 72 -10.77 -27.31 -7.84
CA TYR A 72 -12.17 -26.90 -7.75
C TYR A 72 -12.75 -27.28 -6.39
N ILE A 73 -12.70 -26.37 -5.42
CA ILE A 73 -13.02 -26.64 -4.02
C ILE A 73 -14.42 -26.13 -3.69
N GLN A 74 -15.39 -27.06 -3.66
CA GLN A 74 -16.74 -26.76 -3.18
C GLN A 74 -16.76 -26.70 -1.64
N GLY A 75 -17.37 -25.67 -1.08
CA GLY A 75 -17.73 -25.64 0.34
C GLY A 75 -17.68 -24.25 0.98
N ASP A 76 -18.08 -24.21 2.26
CA ASP A 76 -18.08 -23.00 3.07
C ASP A 76 -16.66 -22.66 3.55
N ILE A 77 -16.12 -21.54 3.07
CA ILE A 77 -14.77 -21.06 3.38
C ILE A 77 -14.56 -20.68 4.85
N SER A 78 -15.63 -20.52 5.63
CA SER A 78 -15.51 -20.31 7.08
C SER A 78 -15.08 -21.57 7.85
N THR A 79 -15.13 -22.74 7.21
CA THR A 79 -14.71 -23.99 7.83
C THR A 79 -13.22 -24.26 7.61
N LYS A 80 -12.55 -24.75 8.67
CA LYS A 80 -11.13 -25.10 8.61
C LYS A 80 -10.83 -26.16 7.54
N GLU A 81 -11.73 -27.13 7.35
CA GLU A 81 -11.59 -28.17 6.32
C GLU A 81 -11.43 -27.57 4.92
N ILE A 82 -12.27 -26.60 4.56
CA ILE A 82 -12.24 -25.96 3.23
C ILE A 82 -11.01 -25.08 3.07
N GLN A 83 -10.60 -24.37 4.12
CA GLN A 83 -9.34 -23.61 4.11
C GLN A 83 -8.12 -24.53 3.94
N ASP A 84 -8.08 -25.64 4.65
CA ASP A 84 -7.00 -26.63 4.58
C ASP A 84 -6.89 -27.27 3.20
N LYS A 85 -8.01 -27.48 2.49
CA LYS A 85 -7.98 -27.91 1.07
C LYS A 85 -7.28 -26.88 0.18
N ILE A 86 -7.51 -25.58 0.39
CA ILE A 86 -6.83 -24.52 -0.39
C ILE A 86 -5.33 -24.53 -0.12
N TYR A 87 -4.93 -24.61 1.16
CA TYR A 87 -3.51 -24.66 1.53
C TYR A 87 -2.84 -25.92 0.95
N LYS A 88 -3.49 -27.07 1.04
CA LYS A 88 -3.01 -28.32 0.46
C LYS A 88 -2.84 -28.24 -1.05
N GLU A 89 -3.73 -27.56 -1.77
CA GLU A 89 -3.57 -27.35 -3.22
C GLU A 89 -2.36 -26.47 -3.55
N LEU A 90 -2.03 -25.46 -2.73
CA LEU A 90 -0.80 -24.69 -2.91
C LEU A 90 0.44 -25.58 -2.69
N ASP A 91 0.43 -26.39 -1.64
CA ASP A 91 1.53 -27.31 -1.29
C ASP A 91 1.72 -28.40 -2.35
N ASN A 92 0.65 -29.08 -2.77
CA ASN A 92 0.64 -30.12 -3.80
C ASN A 92 1.23 -29.61 -5.13
N ASN A 93 1.04 -28.31 -5.41
CA ASN A 93 1.50 -27.66 -6.64
C ASN A 93 2.82 -26.90 -6.46
N ASN A 94 3.49 -27.06 -5.32
CA ASN A 94 4.75 -26.40 -4.95
C ASN A 94 4.70 -24.87 -5.14
N VAL A 95 3.56 -24.25 -4.80
CA VAL A 95 3.32 -22.81 -4.86
C VAL A 95 3.62 -22.21 -3.49
N LYS A 96 4.91 -21.96 -3.23
CA LYS A 96 5.39 -21.35 -1.98
C LYS A 96 5.18 -19.84 -1.91
N ASP A 97 5.00 -19.18 -3.06
CA ASP A 97 4.89 -17.73 -3.18
C ASP A 97 3.81 -17.40 -4.22
N LEU A 98 2.56 -17.36 -3.76
CA LEU A 98 1.38 -17.14 -4.61
C LEU A 98 1.41 -15.72 -5.22
N ASP A 99 1.19 -15.59 -6.53
CA ASP A 99 1.25 -14.27 -7.17
C ASP A 99 0.00 -13.42 -6.88
N VAL A 100 -1.20 -14.02 -6.95
CA VAL A 100 -2.45 -13.26 -6.74
C VAL A 100 -3.48 -14.04 -5.92
N LEU A 101 -4.12 -13.38 -4.96
CA LEU A 101 -5.37 -13.86 -4.34
C LEU A 101 -6.50 -12.88 -4.64
N ILE A 102 -7.61 -13.40 -5.16
CA ILE A 102 -8.83 -12.62 -5.42
C ILE A 102 -9.92 -13.09 -4.48
N ALA A 103 -10.63 -12.18 -3.84
CA ALA A 103 -11.83 -12.50 -3.07
C ALA A 103 -12.98 -11.55 -3.39
N THR A 104 -14.16 -12.12 -3.64
CA THR A 104 -15.42 -11.40 -3.87
C THR A 104 -16.48 -11.82 -2.84
N PRO A 105 -16.22 -11.62 -1.52
CA PRO A 105 -17.09 -12.14 -0.46
C PRO A 105 -18.52 -11.58 -0.56
N PRO A 106 -19.55 -12.42 -0.37
CA PRO A 106 -20.94 -12.00 -0.50
C PRO A 106 -21.32 -10.97 0.57
N CYS A 107 -22.21 -10.06 0.21
CA CYS A 107 -22.47 -8.83 0.96
C CYS A 107 -23.95 -8.67 1.35
N GLN A 108 -24.67 -9.78 1.54
CA GLN A 108 -26.15 -9.81 1.62
C GLN A 108 -26.77 -9.03 2.80
N GLY A 109 -25.98 -8.61 3.79
CA GLY A 109 -26.40 -7.72 4.89
C GLY A 109 -26.16 -6.21 4.65
N MET A 110 -25.34 -5.82 3.66
CA MET A 110 -24.83 -4.44 3.52
C MET A 110 -25.44 -3.68 2.31
N SER A 111 -26.50 -4.23 1.69
CA SER A 111 -27.22 -3.53 0.63
C SER A 111 -28.32 -2.65 1.24
N VAL A 112 -28.49 -1.45 0.68
CA VAL A 112 -29.49 -0.45 1.09
C VAL A 112 -30.91 -1.04 1.19
N ALA A 113 -31.18 -2.14 0.45
CA ALA A 113 -32.47 -2.82 0.43
C ALA A 113 -32.73 -3.81 1.59
N ASN A 114 -31.71 -4.20 2.38
CA ASN A 114 -31.79 -5.32 3.34
C ASN A 114 -31.43 -4.99 4.81
N HIS A 115 -31.39 -3.72 5.20
CA HIS A 115 -30.99 -3.21 6.54
C HIS A 115 -31.79 -3.72 7.78
N LYS A 116 -32.56 -4.81 7.70
CA LYS A 116 -33.42 -5.30 8.80
C LYS A 116 -33.46 -6.83 8.96
N LYS A 117 -32.32 -7.51 9.13
CA LYS A 117 -32.34 -8.92 9.61
C LYS A 117 -31.25 -9.17 10.67
N LYS A 118 -31.65 -9.80 11.79
CA LYS A 118 -30.90 -10.07 13.05
C LYS A 118 -29.65 -10.99 12.93
N ASP A 119 -29.07 -11.15 11.74
CA ASP A 119 -28.06 -12.20 11.44
C ASP A 119 -26.76 -11.60 10.83
N GLU A 120 -26.42 -10.37 11.22
CA GLU A 120 -25.30 -9.57 10.67
C GLU A 120 -23.92 -10.08 11.14
N THR A 121 -23.83 -10.62 12.36
CA THR A 121 -22.59 -11.14 12.97
C THR A 121 -21.99 -12.32 12.20
N LYS A 122 -22.82 -13.22 11.63
CA LYS A 122 -22.34 -14.35 10.81
C LYS A 122 -21.96 -14.00 9.37
N ARG A 123 -22.27 -12.80 8.86
CA ARG A 123 -22.07 -12.43 7.43
C ARG A 123 -20.88 -11.52 7.20
N ASN A 124 -20.59 -10.67 8.17
CA ASN A 124 -19.35 -9.90 8.21
C ASN A 124 -18.12 -10.81 8.45
N SER A 125 -18.34 -12.02 8.96
CA SER A 125 -17.30 -13.04 9.15
C SER A 125 -16.60 -13.45 7.85
N LEU A 126 -17.29 -13.55 6.71
CA LEU A 126 -16.69 -14.05 5.45
C LEU A 126 -15.63 -13.10 4.87
N VAL A 127 -15.77 -11.79 5.12
CA VAL A 127 -14.74 -10.81 4.79
C VAL A 127 -13.52 -11.02 5.70
N VAL A 128 -13.75 -11.22 6.99
CA VAL A 128 -12.69 -11.51 7.96
C VAL A 128 -11.98 -12.82 7.61
N GLU A 129 -12.68 -13.86 7.17
CA GLU A 129 -12.08 -15.10 6.66
C GLU A 129 -11.20 -14.84 5.43
N SER A 130 -11.63 -13.96 4.52
CA SER A 130 -10.79 -13.56 3.38
C SER A 130 -9.49 -12.88 3.85
N ILE A 131 -9.58 -12.02 4.86
CA ILE A 131 -8.43 -11.32 5.47
C ILE A 131 -7.49 -12.32 6.14
N LYS A 132 -8.01 -13.28 6.93
CA LYS A 132 -7.23 -14.35 7.56
C LYS A 132 -6.48 -15.19 6.52
N ILE A 133 -7.13 -15.53 5.41
CA ILE A 133 -6.51 -16.31 4.35
C ILE A 133 -5.39 -15.50 3.66
N VAL A 134 -5.59 -14.21 3.40
CA VAL A 134 -4.53 -13.34 2.86
C VAL A 134 -3.35 -13.21 3.82
N ASP A 135 -3.62 -13.02 5.13
CA ASP A 135 -2.59 -12.92 6.16
C ASP A 135 -1.78 -14.22 6.30
N LYS A 136 -2.44 -15.38 6.17
CA LYS A 136 -1.78 -16.70 6.22
C LYS A 136 -1.00 -17.03 4.94
N ILE A 137 -1.58 -16.83 3.75
CA ILE A 137 -0.94 -17.19 2.47
C ILE A 137 0.14 -16.17 2.08
N LYS A 138 -0.04 -14.90 2.48
CA LYS A 138 0.80 -13.76 2.10
C LYS A 138 1.06 -13.65 0.59
N PRO A 139 0.03 -13.65 -0.28
CA PRO A 139 0.24 -13.50 -1.73
C PRO A 139 1.00 -12.23 -2.09
N LYS A 140 1.67 -12.19 -3.24
CA LYS A 140 2.32 -10.97 -3.75
C LYS A 140 1.33 -9.82 -3.93
N VAL A 141 0.14 -10.15 -4.44
CA VAL A 141 -0.97 -9.21 -4.63
C VAL A 141 -2.26 -9.81 -4.10
N PHE A 142 -3.07 -9.03 -3.40
CA PHE A 142 -4.47 -9.39 -3.14
C PHE A 142 -5.42 -8.38 -3.77
N VAL A 143 -6.60 -8.86 -4.18
CA VAL A 143 -7.68 -8.06 -4.76
C VAL A 143 -8.98 -8.41 -4.06
N PHE A 144 -9.58 -7.43 -3.37
CA PHE A 144 -10.95 -7.51 -2.90
C PHE A 144 -11.85 -6.65 -3.77
N GLU A 145 -12.97 -7.21 -4.21
CA GLU A 145 -14.05 -6.49 -4.87
C GLU A 145 -15.33 -6.67 -4.07
N ASN A 146 -16.04 -5.55 -3.85
CA ASN A 146 -17.31 -5.58 -3.14
C ASN A 146 -18.16 -4.31 -3.41
N VAL A 147 -19.35 -4.21 -2.82
CA VAL A 147 -20.27 -3.07 -2.96
C VAL A 147 -19.71 -1.76 -2.40
N ARG A 148 -20.35 -0.64 -2.73
CA ARG A 148 -19.93 0.71 -2.31
C ARG A 148 -19.80 0.89 -0.79
N ALA A 149 -20.67 0.25 0.00
CA ALA A 149 -20.68 0.38 1.46
C ALA A 149 -19.57 -0.42 2.16
N PHE A 150 -18.87 -1.30 1.43
CA PHE A 150 -17.96 -2.32 1.96
C PHE A 150 -16.99 -1.85 3.06
N LEU A 151 -16.26 -0.76 2.82
CA LEU A 151 -15.20 -0.31 3.73
C LEU A 151 -15.71 0.25 5.06
N ASN A 152 -16.96 0.70 5.10
CA ASN A 152 -17.59 1.33 6.25
C ASN A 152 -18.47 0.36 7.03
N THR A 153 -18.72 -0.84 6.50
CA THR A 153 -19.48 -1.86 7.25
C THR A 153 -18.67 -2.33 8.45
N ILE A 154 -19.36 -2.47 9.58
CA ILE A 154 -18.81 -3.00 10.83
C ILE A 154 -18.71 -4.52 10.77
N CYS A 155 -17.58 -5.09 11.17
CA CYS A 155 -17.35 -6.52 11.34
C CYS A 155 -16.68 -6.81 12.69
N THR A 156 -16.97 -7.96 13.26
CA THR A 156 -16.25 -8.46 14.45
C THR A 156 -14.91 -9.03 13.99
N ASP A 157 -13.81 -8.40 14.40
CA ASP A 157 -12.43 -8.83 14.11
C ASP A 157 -12.05 -10.06 14.97
N ILE A 158 -10.85 -10.60 14.75
CA ILE A 158 -10.30 -11.79 15.43
C ILE A 158 -10.17 -11.60 16.94
N ASP A 159 -10.07 -10.34 17.40
CA ASP A 159 -10.04 -9.97 18.82
C ASP A 159 -11.45 -9.76 19.42
N GLU A 160 -12.50 -10.17 18.72
CA GLU A 160 -13.90 -10.05 19.13
C GLU A 160 -14.39 -8.60 19.27
N VAL A 161 -13.66 -7.64 18.71
CA VAL A 161 -14.02 -6.22 18.69
C VAL A 161 -14.63 -5.84 17.35
N ASP A 162 -15.77 -5.16 17.41
CA ASP A 162 -16.45 -4.60 16.23
C ASP A 162 -15.68 -3.38 15.69
N LYS A 163 -15.26 -3.48 14.42
CA LYS A 163 -14.49 -2.44 13.71
C LYS A 163 -14.98 -2.31 12.28
N ALA A 164 -14.71 -1.17 11.63
CA ALA A 164 -14.96 -1.06 10.20
C ALA A 164 -14.04 -2.02 9.42
N ILE A 165 -14.53 -2.62 8.32
CA ILE A 165 -13.72 -3.53 7.48
C ILE A 165 -12.42 -2.85 6.99
N SER A 166 -12.48 -1.55 6.67
CA SER A 166 -11.28 -0.78 6.29
C SER A 166 -10.21 -0.76 7.38
N GLU A 167 -10.62 -0.71 8.64
CA GLU A 167 -9.74 -0.73 9.79
C GLU A 167 -9.13 -2.13 9.99
N VAL A 168 -9.94 -3.19 9.87
CA VAL A 168 -9.43 -4.58 9.95
C VAL A 168 -8.41 -4.86 8.85
N ILE A 169 -8.70 -4.46 7.60
CA ILE A 169 -7.73 -4.57 6.49
C ILE A 169 -6.44 -3.82 6.81
N LYS A 170 -6.53 -2.59 7.33
CA LYS A 170 -5.37 -1.77 7.69
C LYS A 170 -4.53 -2.41 8.81
N LEU A 171 -5.15 -2.84 9.90
CA LEU A 171 -4.45 -3.38 11.07
C LEU A 171 -3.84 -4.76 10.78
N ARG A 172 -4.57 -5.63 10.07
CA ARG A 172 -4.12 -7.00 9.79
C ARG A 172 -3.17 -7.09 8.61
N LEU A 173 -3.46 -6.39 7.51
CA LEU A 173 -2.71 -6.53 6.26
C LEU A 173 -1.78 -5.34 5.99
N GLY A 174 -2.05 -4.15 6.55
CA GLY A 174 -1.26 -2.95 6.27
C GLY A 174 0.19 -3.04 6.75
N GLY A 175 0.52 -3.97 7.65
CA GLY A 175 1.89 -4.24 8.07
C GLY A 175 2.75 -4.86 6.97
N ASP A 176 2.18 -5.80 6.22
CA ASP A 176 2.84 -6.55 5.14
C ASP A 176 2.57 -5.97 3.74
N TYR A 177 1.53 -5.14 3.56
CA TYR A 177 1.07 -4.66 2.26
C TYR A 177 0.93 -3.14 2.17
N ASN A 178 1.28 -2.60 1.01
CA ASN A 178 0.81 -1.30 0.54
C ASN A 178 -0.58 -1.47 -0.07
N ILE A 179 -1.60 -0.77 0.47
CA ILE A 179 -3.01 -1.02 0.13
C ILE A 179 -3.66 0.23 -0.47
N LEU A 180 -4.27 0.09 -1.65
CA LEU A 180 -5.11 1.11 -2.28
C LEU A 180 -6.56 0.66 -2.27
N SER A 181 -7.45 1.52 -1.80
CA SER A 181 -8.89 1.33 -1.88
C SER A 181 -9.55 2.48 -2.65
N LYS A 182 -10.40 2.16 -3.63
CA LYS A 182 -11.19 3.14 -4.38
C LYS A 182 -12.61 2.66 -4.61
N ILE A 183 -13.58 3.56 -4.50
CA ILE A 183 -14.94 3.37 -4.97
C ILE A 183 -14.98 3.86 -6.43
N VAL A 184 -15.28 2.96 -7.36
CA VAL A 184 -15.28 3.25 -8.81
C VAL A 184 -16.53 2.73 -9.47
N ASN A 185 -16.95 3.37 -10.55
CA ASN A 185 -17.95 2.81 -11.45
C ASN A 185 -17.24 2.08 -12.59
N PHE A 186 -17.44 0.77 -12.72
CA PHE A 186 -16.76 -0.05 -13.71
C PHE A 186 -17.00 0.40 -15.16
N LYS A 187 -18.08 1.14 -15.45
CA LYS A 187 -18.27 1.74 -16.78
C LYS A 187 -17.15 2.69 -17.17
N ASP A 188 -16.54 3.37 -16.20
CA ASP A 188 -15.46 4.31 -16.45
C ASP A 188 -14.11 3.61 -16.68
N TYR A 189 -14.09 2.27 -16.58
CA TYR A 189 -12.92 1.41 -16.68
C TYR A 189 -13.13 0.29 -17.72
N GLY A 190 -13.97 0.53 -18.73
CA GLY A 190 -14.14 -0.37 -19.87
C GLY A 190 -15.18 -1.49 -19.68
N ALA A 191 -15.90 -1.53 -18.56
CA ALA A 191 -17.16 -2.30 -18.54
C ALA A 191 -18.25 -1.55 -19.31
N ASN A 192 -19.24 -2.28 -19.80
CA ASN A 192 -20.31 -1.73 -20.63
C ASN A 192 -21.63 -1.56 -19.87
N SER A 193 -21.58 -1.64 -18.53
CA SER A 193 -22.70 -1.47 -17.62
C SER A 193 -22.28 -0.59 -16.44
N SER A 194 -23.21 0.25 -15.97
CA SER A 194 -23.01 1.08 -14.79
C SER A 194 -23.00 0.20 -13.53
N ARG A 195 -21.85 0.06 -12.87
CA ARG A 195 -21.70 -0.77 -11.67
C ARG A 195 -20.69 -0.13 -10.72
N THR A 196 -21.20 0.49 -9.66
CA THR A 196 -20.35 1.10 -8.63
C THR A 196 -19.89 0.05 -7.61
N ARG A 197 -18.58 -0.09 -7.43
CA ARG A 197 -17.93 -1.07 -6.58
C ARG A 197 -16.72 -0.49 -5.87
N THR A 198 -16.41 -1.08 -4.74
CA THR A 198 -15.18 -0.83 -4.02
C THR A 198 -14.15 -1.87 -4.46
N LEU A 199 -13.01 -1.40 -4.96
CA LEU A 199 -11.84 -2.22 -5.23
C LEU A 199 -10.77 -1.93 -4.18
N VAL A 200 -10.23 -2.99 -3.57
CA VAL A 200 -9.08 -2.93 -2.67
C VAL A 200 -7.97 -3.78 -3.27
N ILE A 201 -6.83 -3.17 -3.57
CA ILE A 201 -5.66 -3.85 -4.12
C ILE A 201 -4.50 -3.66 -3.14
N GLY A 202 -3.94 -4.76 -2.66
CA GLY A 202 -2.74 -4.76 -1.82
C GLY A 202 -1.54 -5.34 -2.55
N VAL A 203 -0.39 -4.69 -2.41
CA VAL A 203 0.90 -5.14 -2.93
C VAL A 203 1.84 -5.40 -1.76
N ARG A 204 2.41 -6.60 -1.69
CA ARG A 204 3.31 -6.98 -0.59
C ARG A 204 4.56 -6.10 -0.59
N LYS A 205 4.96 -5.59 0.57
CA LYS A 205 5.99 -4.53 0.70
C LYS A 205 7.41 -4.96 0.34
N ASP A 206 7.68 -6.26 0.23
CA ASP A 206 8.93 -6.80 -0.31
C ASP A 206 9.05 -6.58 -1.83
N LEU A 207 7.93 -6.35 -2.53
CA LEU A 207 7.89 -6.02 -3.95
C LEU A 207 8.21 -4.53 -4.19
N VAL A 208 9.49 -4.21 -4.07
CA VAL A 208 10.00 -2.84 -4.27
C VAL A 208 9.68 -2.28 -5.66
N ASN A 209 9.48 -0.96 -5.76
CA ASN A 209 9.11 -0.25 -7.00
C ASN A 209 7.78 -0.68 -7.63
N ILE A 210 6.90 -1.36 -6.87
CA ILE A 210 5.54 -1.66 -7.31
C ILE A 210 4.56 -0.93 -6.41
N SER A 211 3.73 -0.08 -7.01
CA SER A 211 2.65 0.61 -6.30
C SER A 211 1.29 0.02 -6.69
N PRO A 212 0.31 -0.05 -5.76
CA PRO A 212 -1.05 -0.45 -6.11
C PRO A 212 -1.70 0.40 -7.23
N TYR A 213 -1.26 1.63 -7.45
CA TYR A 213 -1.73 2.47 -8.56
C TYR A 213 -1.39 1.87 -9.94
N GLN A 214 -0.25 1.19 -10.08
CA GLN A 214 0.13 0.52 -11.32
C GLN A 214 -0.81 -0.64 -11.67
N LEU A 215 -1.36 -1.29 -10.63
CA LEU A 215 -2.22 -2.47 -10.77
C LEU A 215 -3.69 -2.11 -11.03
N PHE A 216 -4.08 -0.87 -10.73
CA PHE A 216 -5.46 -0.41 -10.85
C PHE A 216 -5.92 -0.34 -12.32
N PRO A 217 -7.18 -0.71 -12.66
CA PRO A 217 -7.71 -0.59 -14.01
C PRO A 217 -7.55 0.82 -14.59
N LYS A 218 -7.33 0.93 -15.90
CA LYS A 218 -7.15 2.23 -16.58
C LYS A 218 -8.53 2.79 -16.98
N LYS A 219 -8.74 4.10 -16.83
CA LYS A 219 -9.99 4.75 -17.25
C LYS A 219 -10.17 4.59 -18.77
N GLN A 220 -11.35 4.14 -19.20
CA GLN A 220 -11.73 3.90 -20.59
C GLN A 220 -13.21 4.27 -20.79
N LYS A 221 -13.56 4.89 -21.91
CA LYS A 221 -14.95 5.26 -22.22
C LYS A 221 -15.79 4.00 -22.47
N ALA A 222 -16.87 3.82 -21.72
CA ALA A 222 -17.86 2.79 -22.00
C ALA A 222 -18.61 3.04 -23.31
N LYS A 223 -19.01 1.95 -23.96
CA LYS A 223 -19.95 1.99 -25.08
C LYS A 223 -21.37 2.25 -24.58
N VAL A 224 -22.16 2.95 -25.38
CA VAL A 224 -23.61 3.08 -25.14
C VAL A 224 -24.33 1.80 -25.56
N LEU A 225 -25.56 1.60 -25.06
CA LEU A 225 -26.32 0.37 -25.29
C LEU A 225 -26.52 0.07 -26.79
N LYS A 226 -26.79 1.10 -27.59
CA LYS A 226 -26.95 0.98 -29.04
C LYS A 226 -25.73 0.33 -29.70
N GLU A 227 -24.53 0.81 -29.41
CA GLU A 227 -23.27 0.25 -29.95
C GLU A 227 -23.00 -1.20 -29.53
N LEU A 228 -23.69 -1.70 -28.49
CA LEU A 228 -23.46 -3.02 -27.94
C LEU A 228 -24.38 -4.08 -28.54
N ILE A 229 -25.66 -3.75 -28.72
CA ILE A 229 -26.68 -4.76 -29.00
C ILE A 229 -27.53 -4.46 -30.25
N SER A 230 -27.33 -3.32 -30.94
CA SER A 230 -28.13 -3.01 -32.14
C SER A 230 -27.87 -3.93 -33.33
N ASP A 231 -26.81 -4.75 -33.26
CA ASP A 231 -26.47 -5.79 -34.24
C ASP A 231 -27.24 -7.10 -34.01
N LEU A 232 -27.91 -7.26 -32.86
CA LEU A 232 -28.71 -8.44 -32.55
C LEU A 232 -30.12 -8.31 -33.17
N PRO A 233 -30.69 -9.41 -33.66
CA PRO A 233 -32.06 -9.39 -34.20
C PRO A 233 -33.07 -9.05 -33.08
N PRO A 234 -34.19 -8.37 -33.40
CA PRO A 234 -35.24 -8.14 -32.42
C PRO A 234 -35.88 -9.46 -32.00
N LEU A 235 -36.25 -9.59 -30.72
CA LEU A 235 -37.06 -10.71 -30.23
C LEU A 235 -38.47 -10.17 -29.96
N SER A 236 -39.38 -10.45 -30.89
CA SER A 236 -40.74 -9.89 -30.96
C SER A 236 -41.82 -10.82 -30.39
N THR A 237 -41.50 -12.11 -30.21
CA THR A 237 -42.44 -13.10 -29.68
C THR A 237 -42.17 -13.38 -28.20
N MET A 238 -43.23 -13.48 -27.39
CA MET A 238 -43.12 -13.71 -25.95
C MET A 238 -42.43 -15.05 -25.63
N GLY A 239 -41.23 -14.99 -25.04
CA GLY A 239 -40.40 -16.16 -24.75
C GLY A 239 -39.62 -16.70 -25.96
N GLU A 240 -39.35 -15.84 -26.95
CA GLU A 240 -38.59 -16.18 -28.14
C GLU A 240 -37.13 -16.52 -27.81
N ILE A 241 -36.59 -17.43 -28.63
CA ILE A 241 -35.21 -17.89 -28.62
C ILE A 241 -34.72 -17.68 -30.04
N ASP A 242 -33.62 -16.96 -30.21
CA ASP A 242 -33.03 -16.78 -31.53
C ASP A 242 -32.60 -18.11 -32.16
N LYS A 243 -32.72 -18.19 -33.49
CA LYS A 243 -32.41 -19.39 -34.25
C LYS A 243 -30.93 -19.78 -34.18
N ASP A 244 -30.04 -18.79 -34.18
CA ASP A 244 -28.59 -18.96 -34.33
C ASP A 244 -27.83 -18.71 -33.03
N ASP A 245 -28.50 -18.19 -31.99
CA ASP A 245 -27.94 -17.95 -30.65
C ASP A 245 -28.93 -18.29 -29.52
N ILE A 246 -28.80 -19.48 -28.93
CA ILE A 246 -29.62 -19.94 -27.80
C ILE A 246 -29.59 -18.98 -26.59
N TYR A 247 -28.53 -18.19 -26.43
CA TYR A 247 -28.42 -17.21 -25.34
C TYR A 247 -29.06 -15.85 -25.72
N HIS A 248 -29.38 -15.62 -26.98
CA HIS A 248 -30.26 -14.52 -27.36
C HIS A 248 -31.72 -14.95 -27.18
N ALA A 249 -32.09 -15.11 -25.91
CA ALA A 249 -33.40 -15.56 -25.46
C ALA A 249 -33.81 -14.85 -24.17
N PHE A 250 -35.12 -14.80 -23.92
CA PHE A 250 -35.70 -14.32 -22.67
C PHE A 250 -36.85 -15.22 -22.21
N ARG A 251 -37.12 -15.23 -20.90
CA ARG A 251 -38.19 -16.05 -20.35
C ARG A 251 -39.58 -15.57 -20.78
N ARG A 252 -40.52 -16.51 -20.84
CA ARG A 252 -41.95 -16.22 -21.02
C ARG A 252 -42.55 -15.57 -19.75
N TYR A 253 -43.34 -14.51 -19.96
CA TYR A 253 -44.17 -13.88 -18.93
C TYR A 253 -45.67 -14.20 -19.12
N ASP A 254 -46.46 -13.96 -18.08
CA ASP A 254 -47.93 -14.00 -18.15
C ASP A 254 -48.41 -12.95 -19.17
N LYS A 255 -49.38 -13.29 -20.01
CA LYS A 255 -49.92 -12.40 -21.05
C LYS A 255 -50.36 -11.05 -20.49
N LYS A 256 -50.90 -11.02 -19.27
CA LYS A 256 -51.31 -9.75 -18.64
C LYS A 256 -50.14 -8.78 -18.40
N MET A 257 -48.91 -9.31 -18.27
CA MET A 257 -47.71 -8.50 -18.03
C MET A 257 -47.20 -7.82 -19.30
N LEU A 258 -47.57 -8.33 -20.48
CA LEU A 258 -47.24 -7.70 -21.76
C LEU A 258 -47.91 -6.33 -21.87
N ALA A 259 -49.18 -6.25 -21.49
CA ALA A 259 -49.96 -5.00 -21.48
C ALA A 259 -49.34 -3.90 -20.61
N TRP A 260 -48.50 -4.28 -19.63
CA TRP A 260 -47.80 -3.33 -18.77
C TRP A 260 -46.68 -2.58 -19.49
N ILE A 261 -46.08 -3.19 -20.52
CA ILE A 261 -44.82 -2.71 -21.13
C ILE A 261 -44.93 -2.44 -22.63
N GLU A 262 -45.94 -2.96 -23.33
CA GLU A 262 -46.07 -2.80 -24.80
C GLU A 262 -46.19 -1.34 -25.28
N ASN A 263 -46.78 -0.46 -24.45
CA ASN A 263 -47.03 0.94 -24.83
C ASN A 263 -46.06 1.95 -24.20
N ILE A 264 -45.20 1.52 -23.28
CA ILE A 264 -44.23 2.43 -22.65
C ILE A 264 -43.08 2.67 -23.61
N LYS A 265 -42.61 3.92 -23.69
CA LYS A 265 -41.49 4.34 -24.54
C LYS A 265 -40.17 4.21 -23.79
N GLU A 266 -39.08 4.43 -24.53
CA GLU A 266 -37.73 4.58 -23.96
C GLU A 266 -37.76 5.49 -22.72
N GLY A 267 -37.20 5.00 -21.60
CA GLY A 267 -37.13 5.73 -20.33
C GLY A 267 -38.41 5.76 -19.49
N GLN A 268 -39.55 5.32 -20.03
CA GLN A 268 -40.82 5.26 -19.29
C GLN A 268 -40.93 3.98 -18.45
N SER A 269 -41.73 4.06 -17.38
CA SER A 269 -42.10 2.97 -16.51
C SER A 269 -43.53 2.50 -16.79
N ALA A 270 -43.80 1.21 -16.55
CA ALA A 270 -45.17 0.69 -16.55
C ALA A 270 -46.09 1.37 -15.50
N PHE A 271 -45.52 2.07 -14.52
CA PHE A 271 -46.29 2.90 -13.58
C PHE A 271 -46.82 4.20 -14.20
N ASP A 272 -46.30 4.60 -15.38
CA ASP A 272 -46.72 5.82 -16.09
C ASP A 272 -47.97 5.58 -16.98
N ASN A 273 -48.47 4.34 -17.03
CA ASN A 273 -49.69 4.01 -17.76
C ASN A 273 -50.91 4.73 -17.15
N SER A 274 -51.76 5.31 -18.01
CA SER A 274 -53.03 5.94 -17.61
C SER A 274 -54.12 4.92 -17.27
N GLU A 275 -54.12 3.77 -17.94
CA GLU A 275 -55.11 2.70 -17.74
C GLU A 275 -54.73 1.81 -16.55
N SER A 276 -55.61 1.70 -15.56
CA SER A 276 -55.35 0.97 -14.32
C SER A 276 -54.95 -0.50 -14.52
N HIS A 277 -55.53 -1.18 -15.51
CA HIS A 277 -55.18 -2.58 -15.81
C HIS A 277 -53.78 -2.75 -16.43
N ARG A 278 -53.18 -1.68 -16.94
CA ARG A 278 -51.80 -1.65 -17.48
C ARG A 278 -50.75 -1.29 -16.43
N VAL A 279 -51.17 -0.81 -15.27
CA VAL A 279 -50.25 -0.57 -14.15
C VAL A 279 -49.91 -1.91 -13.49
N PRO A 280 -48.62 -2.23 -13.21
CA PRO A 280 -48.23 -3.50 -12.62
C PRO A 280 -48.97 -3.80 -11.32
N HIS A 281 -49.69 -4.93 -11.26
CA HIS A 281 -50.53 -5.29 -10.13
C HIS A 281 -50.54 -6.80 -9.86
N GLN A 282 -51.04 -7.16 -8.68
CA GLN A 282 -51.35 -8.53 -8.27
C GLN A 282 -52.85 -8.62 -7.96
N ILE A 283 -53.44 -9.79 -8.16
CA ILE A 283 -54.81 -10.08 -7.71
C ILE A 283 -54.68 -10.90 -6.42
N LYS A 284 -55.12 -10.33 -5.29
CA LYS A 284 -55.16 -11.01 -3.99
C LYS A 284 -56.59 -10.98 -3.47
N ASP A 285 -57.17 -12.15 -3.20
CA ASP A 285 -58.55 -12.30 -2.72
C ASP A 285 -59.58 -11.56 -3.60
N GLY A 286 -59.41 -11.66 -4.93
CA GLY A 286 -60.25 -10.98 -5.92
C GLY A 286 -60.03 -9.47 -6.04
N LYS A 287 -59.13 -8.87 -5.24
CA LYS A 287 -58.83 -7.43 -5.27
C LYS A 287 -57.52 -7.13 -5.99
N ILE A 288 -57.51 -6.05 -6.76
CA ILE A 288 -56.31 -5.52 -7.42
C ILE A 288 -55.44 -4.81 -6.39
N VAL A 289 -54.19 -5.25 -6.26
CA VAL A 289 -53.16 -4.65 -5.42
C VAL A 289 -52.01 -4.20 -6.31
N PHE A 290 -51.85 -2.88 -6.48
CA PHE A 290 -50.76 -2.32 -7.28
C PHE A 290 -49.40 -2.58 -6.65
N ASN A 291 -48.42 -2.88 -7.51
CA ASN A 291 -47.04 -3.02 -7.09
C ASN A 291 -46.48 -1.65 -6.65
N GLN A 292 -45.43 -1.65 -5.83
CA GLN A 292 -44.81 -0.42 -5.33
C GLN A 292 -43.51 -0.08 -6.07
N ASN A 293 -43.43 1.14 -6.60
CA ASN A 293 -42.22 1.69 -7.23
C ASN A 293 -41.26 2.35 -6.22
N LYS A 294 -40.81 1.61 -5.20
CA LYS A 294 -39.98 2.18 -4.11
C LYS A 294 -38.66 2.82 -4.58
N ASN A 295 -38.13 2.40 -5.73
CA ASN A 295 -36.81 2.85 -6.22
C ASN A 295 -36.87 3.66 -7.53
N GLY A 296 -38.08 3.97 -8.02
CA GLY A 296 -38.28 4.82 -9.20
C GLY A 296 -38.08 4.18 -10.58
N ASP A 297 -37.39 3.04 -10.67
CA ASP A 297 -36.89 2.48 -11.93
C ASP A 297 -37.35 1.03 -12.22
N LYS A 298 -38.35 0.55 -11.49
CA LYS A 298 -38.94 -0.77 -11.74
C LYS A 298 -39.80 -0.73 -13.00
N TYR A 299 -39.90 -1.85 -13.70
CA TYR A 299 -40.74 -1.98 -14.90
C TYR A 299 -40.46 -0.87 -15.94
N SER A 300 -39.21 -0.44 -16.05
CA SER A 300 -38.82 0.70 -16.91
C SER A 300 -37.98 0.24 -18.10
N ARG A 301 -38.25 0.82 -19.27
CA ARG A 301 -37.40 0.66 -20.46
C ARG A 301 -36.11 1.45 -20.32
N TRP A 302 -35.02 0.81 -20.70
CA TRP A 302 -33.73 1.51 -20.74
C TRP A 302 -33.57 2.36 -22.00
N TYR A 303 -32.50 3.16 -22.01
CA TYR A 303 -32.17 4.09 -23.07
C TYR A 303 -31.15 3.51 -24.06
N TRP A 304 -31.32 3.80 -25.35
CA TRP A 304 -30.38 3.39 -26.39
C TRP A 304 -29.07 4.17 -26.35
N ASP A 305 -29.15 5.47 -26.06
CA ASP A 305 -28.04 6.43 -26.08
C ASP A 305 -27.26 6.51 -24.76
N ARG A 306 -27.59 5.66 -23.79
CA ARG A 306 -26.90 5.58 -22.48
C ARG A 306 -26.12 4.28 -22.35
N VAL A 307 -25.12 4.29 -21.47
CA VAL A 307 -24.46 3.07 -21.00
C VAL A 307 -25.49 2.16 -20.34
N ALA A 308 -25.34 0.84 -20.48
CA ALA A 308 -26.27 -0.12 -19.91
C ALA A 308 -26.42 0.03 -18.38
N PRO A 309 -27.57 -0.35 -17.80
CA PRO A 309 -27.83 -0.20 -16.38
C PRO A 309 -27.02 -1.19 -15.54
N CYS A 310 -27.09 -1.08 -14.22
CA CYS A 310 -26.52 -2.09 -13.33
C CYS A 310 -27.26 -3.42 -13.51
N ILE A 311 -26.52 -4.50 -13.76
CA ILE A 311 -27.14 -5.82 -13.90
C ILE A 311 -27.32 -6.44 -12.51
N HIS A 312 -28.58 -6.66 -12.14
CA HIS A 312 -28.98 -7.31 -10.89
C HIS A 312 -29.09 -8.82 -11.06
N THR A 313 -29.17 -9.56 -9.95
CA THR A 313 -29.30 -11.03 -9.98
C THR A 313 -30.61 -11.47 -10.62
N ARG A 314 -31.73 -10.81 -10.26
CA ARG A 314 -33.04 -11.02 -10.88
C ARG A 314 -33.24 -10.14 -12.11
N ASN A 315 -32.31 -10.17 -13.06
CA ASN A 315 -32.48 -9.54 -14.38
C ASN A 315 -33.48 -10.29 -15.29
N ASP A 316 -34.07 -11.38 -14.79
CA ASP A 316 -35.11 -12.15 -15.46
C ASP A 316 -36.53 -11.59 -15.26
N ILE A 317 -36.77 -10.66 -14.34
CA ILE A 317 -38.13 -10.19 -14.03
C ILE A 317 -38.34 -8.73 -14.43
N LEU A 318 -39.50 -8.41 -15.01
CA LEU A 318 -39.86 -7.03 -15.39
C LEU A 318 -39.81 -6.04 -14.21
N SER A 319 -40.05 -6.53 -12.99
CA SER A 319 -40.04 -5.72 -11.77
C SER A 319 -38.64 -5.32 -11.29
N SER A 320 -37.60 -5.86 -11.93
CA SER A 320 -36.21 -5.48 -11.67
C SER A 320 -35.93 -4.09 -12.21
N GLN A 321 -34.87 -3.48 -11.69
CA GLN A 321 -34.50 -2.11 -12.00
C GLN A 321 -33.98 -2.03 -13.43
N SER A 322 -34.59 -1.17 -14.26
CA SER A 322 -34.07 -0.80 -15.58
C SER A 322 -33.74 -1.98 -16.50
N THR A 323 -34.50 -3.08 -16.43
CA THR A 323 -34.13 -4.34 -17.10
C THR A 323 -34.85 -4.58 -18.43
N ILE A 324 -35.78 -3.70 -18.81
CA ILE A 324 -36.61 -3.84 -20.02
C ILE A 324 -35.85 -3.25 -21.20
N HIS A 325 -35.87 -3.98 -22.31
CA HIS A 325 -35.23 -3.58 -23.57
C HIS A 325 -35.79 -2.23 -24.07
N PRO A 326 -34.99 -1.37 -24.71
CA PRO A 326 -35.47 -0.05 -25.14
C PRO A 326 -36.66 -0.07 -26.11
N THR A 327 -36.78 -1.11 -26.94
CA THR A 327 -37.85 -1.28 -27.95
C THR A 327 -38.69 -2.53 -27.74
N ASP A 328 -38.07 -3.71 -27.73
CA ASP A 328 -38.75 -4.99 -27.61
C ASP A 328 -39.48 -5.17 -26.26
N ASP A 329 -40.65 -5.81 -26.26
CA ASP A 329 -41.52 -6.01 -25.08
C ASP A 329 -41.01 -7.15 -24.16
N ARG A 330 -39.79 -7.00 -23.67
CA ARG A 330 -39.06 -8.03 -22.93
C ARG A 330 -37.98 -7.45 -22.04
N VAL A 331 -37.45 -8.30 -21.16
CA VAL A 331 -36.17 -8.01 -20.52
C VAL A 331 -35.00 -8.24 -21.47
N PHE A 332 -33.82 -7.75 -21.08
CA PHE A 332 -32.58 -8.09 -21.78
C PHE A 332 -32.34 -9.61 -21.84
N SER A 333 -31.92 -10.09 -23.00
CA SER A 333 -31.55 -11.47 -23.27
C SER A 333 -30.25 -11.84 -22.56
N ILE A 334 -29.96 -13.14 -22.40
CA ILE A 334 -28.68 -13.58 -21.80
C ILE A 334 -27.49 -13.02 -22.60
N ARG A 335 -27.52 -13.07 -23.94
CA ARG A 335 -26.49 -12.53 -24.84
C ARG A 335 -26.25 -11.04 -24.64
N GLU A 336 -27.31 -10.24 -24.54
CA GLU A 336 -27.22 -8.80 -24.31
C GLU A 336 -26.52 -8.52 -22.97
N LEU A 337 -26.93 -9.23 -21.91
CA LEU A 337 -26.30 -9.13 -20.60
C LEU A 337 -24.82 -9.56 -20.61
N MET A 338 -24.47 -10.59 -21.38
CA MET A 338 -23.07 -10.99 -21.60
C MET A 338 -22.26 -9.85 -22.22
N LYS A 339 -22.77 -9.18 -23.27
CA LYS A 339 -22.10 -8.03 -23.90
C LYS A 339 -21.93 -6.86 -22.92
N MET A 340 -22.94 -6.57 -22.10
CA MET A 340 -22.91 -5.53 -21.06
C MET A 340 -21.90 -5.83 -19.92
N MET A 341 -21.71 -7.11 -19.57
CA MET A 341 -20.73 -7.56 -18.58
C MET A 341 -19.37 -7.90 -19.19
N THR A 342 -19.14 -7.59 -20.47
CA THR A 342 -17.90 -7.86 -21.21
C THR A 342 -17.50 -9.35 -21.23
N ILE A 343 -18.48 -10.25 -21.13
CA ILE A 343 -18.27 -11.70 -21.13
C ILE A 343 -17.95 -12.13 -22.56
N PRO A 344 -16.78 -12.76 -22.81
CA PRO A 344 -16.40 -13.19 -24.15
C PRO A 344 -17.34 -14.27 -24.71
N ASN A 345 -17.51 -14.31 -26.03
CA ASN A 345 -18.31 -15.35 -26.70
C ASN A 345 -17.77 -16.77 -26.46
N GLY A 346 -16.48 -16.92 -26.16
CA GLY A 346 -15.85 -18.19 -25.81
C GLY A 346 -16.09 -18.66 -24.36
N PHE A 347 -16.85 -17.90 -23.55
CA PHE A 347 -17.25 -18.35 -22.22
C PHE A 347 -18.39 -19.36 -22.32
N ARG A 348 -18.20 -20.55 -21.74
CA ARG A 348 -19.17 -21.66 -21.80
C ARG A 348 -20.05 -21.65 -20.56
N TRP A 349 -21.38 -21.72 -20.73
CA TRP A 349 -22.32 -21.86 -19.61
C TRP A 349 -22.71 -23.31 -19.31
N SER A 350 -22.44 -24.23 -20.25
CA SER A 350 -22.75 -25.65 -20.14
C SER A 350 -21.61 -26.51 -20.66
N GLU A 351 -21.67 -27.80 -20.34
CA GLU A 351 -20.78 -28.81 -20.92
C GLU A 351 -20.97 -28.93 -22.43
N ILE A 352 -22.24 -28.89 -22.89
CA ILE A 352 -22.60 -28.94 -24.31
C ILE A 352 -22.02 -27.72 -25.02
N ASP A 353 -21.37 -27.96 -26.15
CA ASP A 353 -20.76 -26.90 -26.96
C ASP A 353 -21.82 -25.94 -27.52
N PHE A 354 -21.49 -24.64 -27.58
CA PHE A 354 -22.39 -23.61 -28.10
C PHE A 354 -22.92 -23.93 -29.51
N LYS A 355 -22.09 -24.48 -30.39
CA LYS A 355 -22.51 -24.85 -31.75
C LYS A 355 -23.52 -25.99 -31.75
N ILE A 356 -23.42 -26.91 -30.79
CA ILE A 356 -24.37 -28.02 -30.63
C ILE A 356 -25.68 -27.48 -30.06
N LEU A 357 -25.62 -26.62 -29.02
CA LEU A 357 -26.80 -25.99 -28.45
C LEU A 357 -27.63 -25.23 -29.49
N ASN A 358 -27.00 -24.52 -30.42
CA ASN A 358 -27.73 -23.78 -31.45
C ASN A 358 -28.38 -24.68 -32.50
N ARG A 359 -27.91 -25.94 -32.65
CA ARG A 359 -28.49 -26.95 -33.55
C ARG A 359 -29.61 -27.77 -32.92
N LEU A 360 -29.86 -27.62 -31.62
CA LEU A 360 -30.98 -28.27 -30.94
C LEU A 360 -32.32 -27.83 -31.54
N SER A 361 -33.31 -28.71 -31.50
CA SER A 361 -34.69 -28.35 -31.84
C SER A 361 -35.24 -27.31 -30.84
N ASP A 362 -36.28 -26.56 -31.22
CA ASP A 362 -36.89 -25.55 -30.36
C ASP A 362 -37.36 -26.11 -29.02
N GLY A 363 -37.88 -27.34 -29.01
CA GLY A 363 -38.29 -28.02 -27.78
C GLY A 363 -37.12 -28.32 -26.84
N GLU A 364 -35.99 -28.74 -27.40
CA GLU A 364 -34.77 -29.00 -26.64
C GLU A 364 -34.10 -27.72 -26.14
N LYS A 365 -34.05 -26.66 -26.96
CA LYS A 365 -33.57 -25.33 -26.54
C LYS A 365 -34.39 -24.80 -25.35
N LYS A 366 -35.72 -24.93 -25.40
CA LYS A 366 -36.62 -24.54 -24.30
C LYS A 366 -36.36 -25.35 -23.03
N ARG A 367 -36.14 -26.66 -23.14
CA ARG A 367 -35.81 -27.51 -21.99
C ARG A 367 -34.49 -27.09 -21.35
N PHE A 368 -33.45 -26.90 -22.15
CA PHE A 368 -32.14 -26.42 -21.69
C PHE A 368 -32.25 -25.07 -20.96
N LEU A 369 -32.91 -24.08 -21.56
CA LEU A 369 -33.04 -22.76 -20.93
C LEU A 369 -33.89 -22.80 -19.65
N LYS A 370 -34.93 -23.64 -19.60
CA LYS A 370 -35.73 -23.81 -18.38
C LYS A 370 -34.89 -24.29 -17.19
N GLU A 371 -33.86 -25.10 -17.44
CA GLU A 371 -32.94 -25.61 -16.41
C GLU A 371 -31.85 -24.59 -16.07
N GLU A 372 -31.24 -23.96 -17.07
CA GLU A 372 -30.00 -23.19 -16.89
C GLU A 372 -30.18 -21.66 -16.80
N GLU A 373 -31.22 -21.08 -17.39
CA GLU A 373 -31.36 -19.63 -17.57
C GLU A 373 -31.22 -18.87 -16.25
N LEU A 374 -31.94 -19.30 -15.20
CA LEU A 374 -31.93 -18.60 -13.92
C LEU A 374 -30.55 -18.66 -13.26
N ASN A 375 -29.85 -19.79 -13.38
CA ASN A 375 -28.49 -19.93 -12.86
C ASN A 375 -27.52 -19.01 -13.59
N ILE A 376 -27.58 -18.97 -14.93
CA ILE A 376 -26.76 -18.09 -15.77
C ILE A 376 -27.00 -16.63 -15.39
N ARG A 377 -28.27 -16.19 -15.33
CA ARG A 377 -28.65 -14.81 -15.00
C ARG A 377 -28.19 -14.40 -13.60
N HIS A 378 -28.32 -15.28 -12.60
CA HIS A 378 -27.79 -15.02 -11.26
C HIS A 378 -26.27 -14.84 -11.29
N CYS A 379 -25.55 -15.71 -11.99
CA CYS A 379 -24.10 -15.63 -12.11
C CYS A 379 -23.65 -14.33 -12.79
N ILE A 380 -24.33 -13.90 -13.86
CA ILE A 380 -24.05 -12.61 -14.53
C ILE A 380 -24.28 -11.43 -13.58
N GLY A 381 -25.39 -11.41 -12.84
CA GLY A 381 -25.70 -10.30 -11.92
C GLY A 381 -24.73 -10.17 -10.74
N GLU A 382 -24.20 -11.29 -10.25
CA GLU A 382 -23.21 -11.31 -9.16
C GLU A 382 -21.78 -11.05 -9.63
N ALA A 383 -21.46 -11.40 -10.87
CA ALA A 383 -20.10 -11.32 -11.39
C ALA A 383 -19.48 -9.92 -11.39
N VAL A 384 -18.15 -9.90 -11.35
CA VAL A 384 -17.34 -8.77 -11.79
C VAL A 384 -17.22 -8.84 -13.32
N PRO A 385 -17.40 -7.73 -14.07
CA PRO A 385 -17.21 -7.73 -15.51
C PRO A 385 -15.81 -8.23 -15.88
N THR A 386 -15.72 -9.13 -16.87
CA THR A 386 -14.45 -9.78 -17.26
C THR A 386 -13.35 -8.78 -17.59
N LYS A 387 -13.69 -7.66 -18.24
CA LYS A 387 -12.73 -6.61 -18.64
C LYS A 387 -12.03 -5.93 -17.46
N ILE A 388 -12.65 -5.89 -16.27
CA ILE A 388 -12.05 -5.29 -15.08
C ILE A 388 -10.93 -6.17 -14.55
N PHE A 389 -11.21 -7.45 -14.32
CA PHE A 389 -10.21 -8.40 -13.85
C PHE A 389 -9.14 -8.71 -14.91
N GLU A 390 -9.48 -8.66 -16.19
CA GLU A 390 -8.51 -8.74 -17.29
C GLU A 390 -7.47 -7.61 -17.22
N GLN A 391 -7.90 -6.37 -17.01
CA GLN A 391 -6.98 -5.24 -16.85
C GLN A 391 -6.10 -5.36 -15.60
N ILE A 392 -6.69 -5.75 -14.45
CA ILE A 392 -5.92 -5.97 -13.22
C ILE A 392 -4.87 -7.06 -13.45
N ALA A 393 -5.24 -8.19 -14.04
CA ALA A 393 -4.33 -9.28 -14.35
C ALA A 393 -3.22 -8.83 -15.32
N SER A 394 -3.56 -8.06 -16.35
CA SER A 394 -2.60 -7.52 -17.31
C SER A 394 -1.59 -6.59 -16.63
N ASN A 395 -2.06 -5.66 -15.80
CA ASN A 395 -1.21 -4.75 -15.05
C ASN A 395 -0.31 -5.49 -14.03
N ILE A 396 -0.83 -6.50 -13.34
CA ILE A 396 -0.04 -7.35 -12.43
C ILE A 396 1.05 -8.08 -13.21
N LYS A 397 0.69 -8.66 -14.35
CA LYS A 397 1.65 -9.37 -15.21
C LYS A 397 2.75 -8.43 -15.68
N GLU A 398 2.41 -7.22 -16.11
CA GLU A 398 3.38 -6.19 -16.49
C GLU A 398 4.29 -5.83 -15.30
N ALA A 399 3.71 -5.54 -14.13
CA ALA A 399 4.48 -5.16 -12.95
C ALA A 399 5.41 -6.26 -12.41
N LEU A 400 4.98 -7.53 -12.44
CA LEU A 400 5.75 -8.67 -11.95
C LEU A 400 6.76 -9.22 -12.98
N ASN A 401 6.44 -9.19 -14.28
CA ASN A 401 7.30 -9.75 -15.32
C ASN A 401 8.24 -8.75 -15.96
N ASN A 402 8.03 -7.43 -15.80
CA ASN A 402 8.98 -6.44 -16.30
C ASN A 402 10.36 -6.76 -15.72
N LYS A 403 11.28 -7.24 -16.59
CA LYS A 403 12.70 -7.45 -16.26
C LYS A 403 13.22 -6.12 -15.71
N LYS A 404 13.31 -6.03 -14.39
CA LYS A 404 13.87 -4.85 -13.74
C LYS A 404 15.32 -4.76 -14.20
N ILE A 405 15.64 -3.75 -15.00
CA ILE A 405 17.04 -3.36 -15.19
C ILE A 405 17.59 -3.17 -13.78
N SER A 406 18.52 -4.02 -13.41
CA SER A 406 19.14 -4.01 -12.08
C SER A 406 19.86 -2.68 -11.88
N ILE A 407 20.02 -2.28 -10.62
CA ILE A 407 20.80 -1.08 -10.29
C ILE A 407 22.21 -1.16 -10.90
N ASN A 408 22.79 -2.36 -11.01
CA ASN A 408 24.10 -2.58 -11.64
C ASN A 408 24.06 -2.30 -13.14
N GLU A 409 23.04 -2.76 -13.85
CA GLU A 409 22.86 -2.47 -15.28
C GLU A 409 22.59 -0.99 -15.51
N ILE A 410 21.81 -0.32 -14.65
CA ILE A 410 21.62 1.14 -14.72
C ILE A 410 22.95 1.87 -14.47
N ASN A 411 23.73 1.45 -13.47
CA ASN A 411 25.04 2.04 -13.20
C ASN A 411 26.00 1.87 -14.37
N LYS A 412 26.00 0.70 -15.01
CA LYS A 412 26.80 0.43 -16.21
C LYS A 412 26.37 1.34 -17.36
N LEU A 413 25.06 1.48 -17.59
CA LEU A 413 24.50 2.40 -18.59
C LEU A 413 24.92 3.86 -18.32
N ILE A 414 24.90 4.29 -17.05
CA ILE A 414 25.36 5.63 -16.63
C ILE A 414 26.83 5.85 -16.95
N GLU A 415 27.68 4.86 -16.68
CA GLU A 415 29.13 4.93 -16.92
C GLU A 415 29.47 4.89 -18.42
N GLU A 416 28.90 3.95 -19.17
CA GLU A 416 29.14 3.78 -20.61
C GLU A 416 28.68 4.98 -21.45
N ASN A 417 27.62 5.67 -21.01
CA ASN A 417 27.06 6.83 -21.72
C ASN A 417 27.42 8.17 -21.06
N ASN A 418 28.30 8.16 -20.06
CA ASN A 418 28.77 9.35 -19.34
C ASN A 418 27.64 10.26 -18.81
N PHE A 419 26.59 9.68 -18.22
CA PHE A 419 25.42 10.43 -17.71
C PHE A 419 25.69 11.25 -16.44
N LEU A 420 26.94 11.27 -15.97
CA LEU A 420 27.38 12.27 -14.98
C LEU A 420 27.46 13.67 -15.60
N GLU A 421 27.71 13.76 -16.92
CA GLU A 421 27.64 15.01 -17.66
C GLU A 421 26.18 15.40 -17.91
N LYS A 422 25.78 16.56 -17.39
CA LYS A 422 24.37 16.98 -17.32
C LYS A 422 23.73 17.10 -18.69
N ASP A 423 24.42 17.68 -19.65
CA ASP A 423 23.88 17.91 -20.99
C ASP A 423 23.73 16.60 -21.77
N ILE A 424 24.63 15.64 -21.55
CA ILE A 424 24.53 14.30 -22.16
C ILE A 424 23.30 13.57 -21.61
N LEU A 425 23.10 13.60 -20.29
CA LEU A 425 21.92 13.01 -19.66
C LEU A 425 20.63 13.67 -20.17
N LYS A 426 20.56 15.00 -20.23
CA LYS A 426 19.38 15.73 -20.75
C LYS A 426 19.05 15.31 -22.18
N GLN A 427 20.04 15.29 -23.08
CA GLN A 427 19.85 14.87 -24.47
C GLN A 427 19.40 13.41 -24.59
N PHE A 428 19.95 12.51 -23.76
CA PHE A 428 19.52 11.12 -23.72
C PHE A 428 18.07 11.00 -23.26
N LEU A 429 17.70 11.71 -22.19
CA LEU A 429 16.33 11.72 -21.69
C LEU A 429 15.40 12.24 -22.77
N GLU A 430 15.65 13.41 -23.37
CA GLU A 430 14.82 14.00 -24.42
C GLU A 430 14.60 13.03 -25.59
N LYS A 431 15.67 12.46 -26.14
CA LYS A 431 15.59 11.56 -27.29
C LYS A 431 15.04 10.18 -26.94
N ASN A 432 15.28 9.70 -25.71
CA ASN A 432 15.02 8.33 -25.25
C ASN A 432 15.26 7.26 -26.35
N PRO A 433 16.49 7.19 -26.92
CA PRO A 433 16.76 6.36 -28.10
C PRO A 433 16.51 4.87 -27.86
N LEU A 434 16.61 4.44 -26.60
CA LEU A 434 16.40 3.06 -26.17
C LEU A 434 14.93 2.73 -25.86
N LYS A 435 13.99 3.68 -26.05
CA LYS A 435 12.56 3.53 -25.75
C LYS A 435 12.28 2.99 -24.34
N LEU A 436 13.11 3.42 -23.36
CA LEU A 436 12.97 2.98 -21.98
C LEU A 436 11.66 3.50 -21.39
N ASN A 437 11.07 2.70 -20.51
CA ASN A 437 9.90 3.15 -19.76
C ASN A 437 10.26 4.31 -18.83
N ILE A 438 9.26 5.10 -18.47
CA ILE A 438 9.46 6.32 -17.69
C ILE A 438 10.12 6.04 -16.32
N ASN A 439 9.74 4.95 -15.65
CA ASN A 439 10.32 4.58 -14.35
C ASN A 439 11.83 4.32 -14.43
N ILE A 440 12.31 3.71 -15.52
CA ILE A 440 13.74 3.52 -15.77
C ILE A 440 14.43 4.87 -15.99
N LEU A 441 13.80 5.80 -16.72
CA LEU A 441 14.35 7.15 -16.92
C LEU A 441 14.49 7.93 -15.61
N TYR A 442 13.50 7.83 -14.71
CA TYR A 442 13.60 8.37 -13.35
C TYR A 442 14.78 7.74 -12.59
N ASN A 443 14.91 6.41 -12.62
CA ASN A 443 16.02 5.71 -11.95
C ASN A 443 17.40 6.13 -12.49
N ILE A 444 17.57 6.25 -13.81
CA ILE A 444 18.82 6.72 -14.43
C ILE A 444 19.14 8.14 -13.97
N SER A 445 18.16 9.04 -14.04
CA SER A 445 18.33 10.44 -13.67
C SER A 445 18.76 10.58 -12.21
N GLU A 446 18.12 9.83 -11.32
CA GLU A 446 18.39 9.87 -9.89
C GLU A 446 19.76 9.29 -9.55
N LEU A 447 20.09 8.09 -10.06
CA LEU A 447 21.39 7.46 -9.80
C LEU A 447 22.54 8.31 -10.35
N SER A 448 22.31 9.02 -11.45
CA SER A 448 23.27 9.98 -12.00
C SER A 448 23.43 11.21 -11.09
N ASN A 449 22.35 11.72 -10.49
CA ASN A 449 22.41 12.82 -9.52
C ASN A 449 23.10 12.41 -8.21
N LEU A 450 22.79 11.21 -7.68
CA LEU A 450 23.38 10.67 -6.46
C LEU A 450 24.90 10.55 -6.52
N LYS A 451 25.44 10.17 -7.69
CA LYS A 451 26.89 10.09 -7.92
C LYS A 451 27.57 11.48 -7.97
N ARG A 452 26.80 12.57 -8.13
CA ARG A 452 27.31 13.95 -8.29
C ARG A 452 27.31 14.79 -7.01
N THR A 453 26.34 14.60 -6.11
CA THR A 453 26.11 15.52 -4.97
C THR A 453 26.70 15.01 -3.66
N GLU A 454 27.48 15.85 -2.94
CA GLU A 454 27.87 15.61 -1.54
C GLU A 454 26.67 15.74 -0.58
N THR A 455 25.64 16.50 -0.96
CA THR A 455 24.37 16.60 -0.24
C THR A 455 23.56 15.33 -0.47
N LYS A 456 23.49 14.49 0.56
CA LYS A 456 22.80 13.19 0.58
C LYS A 456 21.27 13.29 0.40
N ALA A 457 20.77 13.81 -0.73
CA ALA A 457 19.40 13.57 -1.17
C ALA A 457 19.31 12.10 -1.60
N TYR A 458 18.27 11.37 -1.20
CA TYR A 458 18.19 9.92 -1.41
C TYR A 458 16.98 9.55 -2.29
N PHE A 459 17.20 8.60 -3.21
CA PHE A 459 16.16 8.09 -4.10
C PHE A 459 14.96 7.50 -3.35
N THR A 460 13.81 8.17 -3.38
CA THR A 460 12.58 7.63 -2.80
C THR A 460 11.89 6.70 -3.80
N ARG A 461 11.92 5.39 -3.52
CA ARG A 461 11.29 4.37 -4.37
C ARG A 461 9.78 4.54 -4.47
N GLU A 462 9.19 4.05 -5.56
CA GLU A 462 7.75 4.17 -5.83
C GLU A 462 6.87 3.54 -4.73
N ASP A 463 7.30 2.42 -4.13
CA ASP A 463 6.60 1.76 -3.02
C ASP A 463 6.59 2.59 -1.72
N ILE A 464 7.65 3.37 -1.48
CA ILE A 464 7.78 4.27 -0.32
C ILE A 464 6.98 5.56 -0.56
N VAL A 465 7.08 6.13 -1.77
CA VAL A 465 6.25 7.28 -2.18
C VAL A 465 4.77 6.97 -2.01
N PHE A 466 4.32 5.77 -2.43
CA PHE A 466 2.94 5.33 -2.23
C PHE A 466 2.56 5.28 -0.76
N ASN A 467 3.44 4.73 0.08
CA ASN A 467 3.20 4.61 1.52
C ASN A 467 3.02 5.98 2.20
N VAL A 468 3.73 7.01 1.76
CA VAL A 468 3.52 8.39 2.21
C VAL A 468 2.20 8.95 1.66
N ILE A 469 2.01 8.86 0.34
CA ILE A 469 0.87 9.47 -0.37
C ILE A 469 -0.48 8.90 0.08
N SER A 470 -0.55 7.60 0.36
CA SER A 470 -1.75 6.93 0.85
C SER A 470 -2.25 7.46 2.20
N LYS A 471 -1.39 8.14 2.97
CA LYS A 471 -1.71 8.73 4.28
C LYS A 471 -2.06 10.21 4.23
N LEU A 472 -1.88 10.84 3.07
CA LEU A 472 -2.20 12.25 2.88
C LEU A 472 -3.72 12.48 2.96
N PRO A 473 -4.17 13.68 3.37
CA PRO A 473 -5.58 14.04 3.40
C PRO A 473 -6.21 13.91 2.02
N ASP A 474 -7.49 13.55 1.98
CA ASP A 474 -8.26 13.43 0.74
C ASP A 474 -8.83 14.77 0.23
N PHE A 475 -8.78 15.82 1.07
CA PHE A 475 -9.29 17.16 0.79
C PHE A 475 -10.74 17.19 0.24
N LYS A 476 -11.58 16.22 0.65
CA LYS A 476 -12.98 16.16 0.21
C LYS A 476 -13.69 17.50 0.39
N GLY A 477 -14.34 17.97 -0.67
CA GLY A 477 -15.11 19.22 -0.68
C GLY A 477 -14.30 20.47 -1.03
N LYS A 478 -12.97 20.40 -1.13
CA LYS A 478 -12.16 21.51 -1.65
C LYS A 478 -12.11 21.47 -3.18
N LYS A 479 -12.39 22.60 -3.82
CA LYS A 479 -12.25 22.77 -5.27
C LYS A 479 -10.80 23.02 -5.68
N VAL A 480 -10.10 23.85 -4.90
CA VAL A 480 -8.71 24.22 -5.18
C VAL A 480 -7.86 23.82 -3.98
N ILE A 481 -6.73 23.18 -4.25
CA ILE A 481 -5.69 22.90 -3.24
C ILE A 481 -4.32 23.38 -3.70
N LYS A 482 -3.50 23.82 -2.75
CA LYS A 482 -2.11 24.20 -2.99
C LYS A 482 -1.17 23.21 -2.30
N ILE A 483 -0.30 22.60 -3.09
CA ILE A 483 0.69 21.61 -2.64
C ILE A 483 2.08 22.18 -2.89
N LEU A 484 2.99 21.97 -1.94
CA LEU A 484 4.40 22.29 -2.08
C LEU A 484 5.25 21.01 -1.93
N GLU A 485 6.14 20.81 -2.89
CA GLU A 485 7.30 19.92 -2.78
C GLU A 485 8.54 20.84 -2.58
N PRO A 486 9.16 20.87 -1.39
CA PRO A 486 10.19 21.86 -1.06
C PRO A 486 11.63 21.50 -1.50
N SER A 487 11.85 20.29 -2.04
CA SER A 487 13.16 19.77 -2.44
C SER A 487 12.98 18.70 -3.52
N VAL A 488 12.48 19.11 -4.69
CA VAL A 488 11.80 18.18 -5.62
C VAL A 488 12.73 17.20 -6.30
N GLY A 489 14.00 17.54 -6.46
CA GLY A 489 14.94 16.79 -7.26
C GLY A 489 14.36 16.54 -8.66
N ILE A 490 14.23 15.26 -9.02
CA ILE A 490 13.63 14.83 -10.29
C ILE A 490 12.12 14.54 -10.20
N GLY A 491 11.48 14.81 -9.06
CA GLY A 491 10.03 14.73 -8.85
C GLY A 491 9.44 13.35 -8.61
N ASN A 492 10.11 12.50 -7.80
CA ASN A 492 9.64 11.14 -7.50
C ASN A 492 8.21 11.07 -6.91
N PHE A 493 7.76 12.11 -6.20
CA PHE A 493 6.41 12.18 -5.62
C PHE A 493 5.32 12.53 -6.64
N LEU A 494 5.66 13.26 -7.71
CA LEU A 494 4.70 13.90 -8.61
C LEU A 494 3.77 12.90 -9.32
N PRO A 495 4.27 11.79 -9.91
CA PRO A 495 3.39 10.84 -10.62
C PRO A 495 2.27 10.28 -9.75
N GLN A 496 2.52 10.07 -8.46
CA GLN A 496 1.54 9.54 -7.54
C GLN A 496 0.67 10.63 -6.91
N LEU A 497 1.18 11.85 -6.73
CA LEU A 497 0.34 13.00 -6.36
C LEU A 497 -0.72 13.28 -7.43
N PHE A 498 -0.35 13.17 -8.71
CA PHE A 498 -1.27 13.24 -9.84
C PHE A 498 -2.40 12.21 -9.71
N LYS A 499 -2.10 10.99 -9.26
CA LYS A 499 -3.10 9.93 -9.05
C LYS A 499 -3.93 10.11 -7.77
N ARG A 500 -3.34 10.70 -6.73
CA ARG A 500 -4.01 10.94 -5.45
C ARG A 500 -5.09 12.03 -5.57
N TYR A 501 -4.78 13.08 -6.33
CA TYR A 501 -5.64 14.26 -6.47
C TYR A 501 -6.17 14.44 -7.90
N GLU A 502 -6.34 13.35 -8.66
CA GLU A 502 -6.92 13.38 -10.01
C GLU A 502 -8.38 13.85 -10.03
N ASP A 503 -9.10 13.70 -8.91
CA ASP A 503 -10.52 14.00 -8.77
C ASP A 503 -10.78 15.36 -8.08
N ILE A 504 -9.74 16.17 -7.84
CA ILE A 504 -9.86 17.56 -7.33
C ILE A 504 -9.96 18.53 -8.52
N ASP A 505 -10.86 19.51 -8.46
CA ASP A 505 -11.11 20.41 -9.61
C ASP A 505 -9.86 21.16 -10.08
N SER A 506 -9.03 21.65 -9.14
CA SER A 506 -7.77 22.34 -9.44
C SER A 506 -6.70 22.11 -8.37
N VAL A 507 -5.49 21.77 -8.80
CA VAL A 507 -4.32 21.59 -7.95
C VAL A 507 -3.22 22.52 -8.41
N ILE A 508 -2.78 23.42 -7.54
CA ILE A 508 -1.59 24.24 -7.75
C ILE A 508 -0.44 23.52 -7.04
N LEU A 509 0.54 23.07 -7.81
CA LEU A 509 1.71 22.36 -7.30
C LEU A 509 2.95 23.22 -7.50
N ASP A 510 3.49 23.72 -6.41
CA ASP A 510 4.78 24.41 -6.42
C ASP A 510 5.87 23.39 -6.14
N VAL A 511 6.92 23.41 -6.96
CA VAL A 511 8.09 22.56 -6.79
C VAL A 511 9.32 23.44 -6.67
N ILE A 512 10.05 23.28 -5.56
CA ILE A 512 11.26 24.05 -5.25
C ILE A 512 12.47 23.12 -5.31
N ASP A 513 13.51 23.57 -6.00
CA ASP A 513 14.85 22.98 -5.86
C ASP A 513 15.92 24.07 -5.99
N ILE A 514 17.01 23.92 -5.24
CA ILE A 514 18.15 24.81 -5.31
C ILE A 514 19.01 24.53 -6.55
N ASP A 515 19.03 23.29 -7.06
CA ASP A 515 19.71 22.93 -8.31
C ASP A 515 18.77 23.11 -9.51
N SER A 516 19.06 24.13 -10.33
CA SER A 516 18.33 24.40 -11.57
C SER A 516 18.35 23.20 -12.53
N ASN A 517 19.39 22.37 -12.50
CA ASN A 517 19.50 21.20 -13.37
C ASN A 517 18.53 20.09 -13.00
N SER A 518 18.26 19.91 -11.71
CA SER A 518 17.23 18.97 -11.24
C SER A 518 15.86 19.37 -11.78
N LEU A 519 15.54 20.67 -11.75
CA LEU A 519 14.29 21.20 -12.31
C LEU A 519 14.20 21.03 -13.83
N GLU A 520 15.30 21.21 -14.56
CA GLU A 520 15.33 20.98 -16.01
C GLU A 520 15.12 19.49 -16.36
N ILE A 521 15.80 18.58 -15.66
CA ILE A 521 15.60 17.13 -15.80
C ILE A 521 14.14 16.77 -15.49
N LEU A 522 13.60 17.31 -14.40
CA LEU A 522 12.20 17.13 -14.04
C LEU A 522 11.26 17.59 -15.16
N ARG A 523 11.49 18.75 -15.77
CA ARG A 523 10.68 19.22 -16.91
C ARG A 523 10.72 18.24 -18.08
N ILE A 524 11.89 17.70 -18.42
CA ILE A 524 12.03 16.69 -19.48
C ILE A 524 11.25 15.41 -19.14
N LEU A 525 11.36 14.92 -17.91
CA LEU A 525 10.63 13.72 -17.44
C LEU A 525 9.11 13.95 -17.43
N LEU A 526 8.67 15.16 -17.04
CA LEU A 526 7.26 15.53 -17.03
C LEU A 526 6.68 15.68 -18.44
N GLN A 527 7.44 16.15 -19.43
CA GLN A 527 7.00 16.17 -20.83
C GLN A 527 6.69 14.77 -21.37
N LYS A 528 7.39 13.75 -20.87
CA LYS A 528 7.13 12.34 -21.20
C LYS A 528 6.02 11.71 -20.35
N SER A 529 5.58 12.40 -19.31
CA SER A 529 4.53 11.96 -18.40
C SER A 529 3.21 12.65 -18.75
N LYS A 530 2.07 11.97 -18.59
CA LYS A 530 0.77 12.63 -18.77
C LYS A 530 0.42 13.42 -17.51
N ILE A 531 0.73 14.71 -17.50
CA ILE A 531 0.27 15.64 -16.45
C ILE A 531 -1.26 15.76 -16.54
N PRO A 532 -2.01 15.55 -15.45
CA PRO A 532 -3.46 15.77 -15.46
C PRO A 532 -3.82 17.23 -15.72
N LYS A 533 -4.93 17.47 -16.43
CA LYS A 533 -5.36 18.83 -16.82
C LYS A 533 -5.72 19.74 -15.63
N ASN A 534 -6.04 19.16 -14.48
CA ASN A 534 -6.36 19.91 -13.26
C ASN A 534 -5.11 20.39 -12.50
N PHE A 535 -3.90 19.96 -12.89
CA PHE A 535 -2.66 20.39 -12.25
C PHE A 535 -2.02 21.58 -12.96
N THR A 536 -1.69 22.62 -12.20
CA THR A 536 -0.79 23.70 -12.60
C THR A 536 0.51 23.55 -11.81
N ILE A 537 1.64 23.43 -12.50
CA ILE A 537 2.95 23.21 -11.86
C ILE A 537 3.81 24.46 -11.99
N ASN A 538 4.21 25.05 -10.86
CA ASN A 538 5.15 26.16 -10.82
C ASN A 538 6.53 25.65 -10.38
N PHE A 539 7.55 25.93 -11.18
CA PHE A 539 8.92 25.54 -10.89
C PHE A 539 9.66 26.74 -10.33
N ILE A 540 10.24 26.59 -9.15
CA ILE A 540 10.88 27.66 -8.41
C ILE A 540 12.32 27.24 -8.13
N ASN A 541 13.28 27.91 -8.77
CA ASN A 541 14.69 27.70 -8.45
C ASN A 541 15.09 28.62 -7.30
N ALA A 542 15.11 28.08 -6.08
CA ALA A 542 15.41 28.85 -4.87
C ALA A 542 15.89 27.92 -3.75
N ASP A 543 16.60 28.49 -2.77
CA ASP A 543 16.81 27.84 -1.49
C ASP A 543 15.49 27.88 -0.70
N PHE A 544 14.83 26.73 -0.53
CA PHE A 544 13.57 26.64 0.21
C PHE A 544 13.63 27.30 1.58
N LEU A 545 14.75 27.19 2.33
CA LEU A 545 14.84 27.74 3.68
C LEU A 545 14.87 29.27 3.69
N LEU A 546 15.38 29.89 2.63
CA LEU A 546 15.49 31.35 2.47
C LEU A 546 14.40 31.95 1.57
N TRP A 547 13.68 31.11 0.84
CA TRP A 547 12.64 31.52 -0.09
C TRP A 547 11.47 32.17 0.64
N ASP A 548 11.04 33.34 0.17
CA ASP A 548 9.93 34.08 0.76
C ASP A 548 8.59 33.52 0.27
N ASN A 549 7.79 33.04 1.22
CA ASN A 549 6.53 32.40 0.94
C ASN A 549 5.39 33.42 0.93
N LYS A 550 4.56 33.40 -0.12
CA LYS A 550 3.48 34.37 -0.30
C LYS A 550 2.13 33.92 0.24
N TYR A 551 1.93 32.63 0.51
CA TYR A 551 0.62 32.11 0.93
C TYR A 551 0.73 30.80 1.70
N GLN A 552 -0.28 30.51 2.50
CA GLN A 552 -0.37 29.24 3.21
C GLN A 552 -0.72 28.08 2.25
N TYR A 553 0.01 26.97 2.35
CA TYR A 553 -0.23 25.74 1.60
C TYR A 553 -1.24 24.83 2.31
N ASP A 554 -1.98 24.04 1.53
CA ASP A 554 -2.81 22.97 2.10
C ASP A 554 -1.98 21.75 2.48
N LEU A 555 -0.89 21.49 1.74
CA LEU A 555 0.02 20.37 1.96
C LEU A 555 1.46 20.73 1.60
N VAL A 556 2.41 20.38 2.47
CA VAL A 556 3.82 20.17 2.13
C VAL A 556 4.12 18.68 2.19
N VAL A 557 4.73 18.14 1.13
CA VAL A 557 5.11 16.73 1.04
C VAL A 557 6.46 16.57 0.35
N GLY A 558 7.30 15.62 0.80
CA GLY A 558 8.56 15.34 0.11
C GLY A 558 9.61 14.62 0.93
N ASN A 559 10.84 14.60 0.41
CA ASN A 559 12.01 14.01 1.05
C ASN A 559 13.13 15.07 1.19
N PRO A 560 13.17 15.84 2.29
CA PRO A 560 14.16 16.89 2.48
C PRO A 560 15.61 16.34 2.54
N PRO A 561 16.63 17.17 2.29
CA PRO A 561 18.02 16.74 2.36
C PRO A 561 18.46 16.43 3.80
N PHE A 562 19.19 15.31 3.99
CA PHE A 562 19.63 14.85 5.33
C PHE A 562 21.01 15.39 5.75
N GLY A 563 21.59 16.32 4.98
CA GLY A 563 22.93 16.86 5.22
C GLY A 563 23.01 17.77 6.45
N LYS A 564 24.25 18.00 6.91
CA LYS A 564 24.59 18.98 7.96
C LYS A 564 25.38 20.14 7.34
N ILE A 565 25.09 21.37 7.77
CA ILE A 565 25.89 22.54 7.44
C ILE A 565 27.02 22.65 8.47
N ILE A 566 28.26 22.46 8.01
CA ILE A 566 29.47 22.50 8.87
C ILE A 566 30.40 23.63 8.44
N LYS A 567 30.63 23.76 7.13
CA LYS A 567 31.66 24.68 6.58
C LYS A 567 31.18 26.13 6.45
N ASN A 568 29.87 26.37 6.24
CA ASN A 568 29.32 27.71 6.01
C ASN A 568 28.55 28.20 7.24
N LYS A 569 29.25 28.94 8.14
CA LYS A 569 28.67 29.46 9.39
C LYS A 569 27.60 30.53 9.13
N GLU A 570 27.85 31.46 8.21
CA GLU A 570 26.93 32.55 7.91
C GLU A 570 25.58 32.03 7.38
N LEU A 571 25.61 31.03 6.49
CA LEU A 571 24.39 30.38 6.01
C LEU A 571 23.68 29.61 7.13
N LEU A 572 24.43 28.92 8.00
CA LEU A 572 23.86 28.23 9.15
C LEU A 572 23.18 29.21 10.11
N ASP A 573 23.79 30.35 10.38
CA ASP A 573 23.23 31.39 11.25
C ASP A 573 21.93 31.94 10.64
N ARG A 574 21.90 32.17 9.32
CA ARG A 574 20.67 32.54 8.61
C ARG A 574 19.55 31.51 8.73
N TYR A 575 19.84 30.22 8.56
CA TYR A 575 18.84 29.16 8.76
C TYR A 575 18.37 29.10 10.22
N LYS A 576 19.28 29.36 11.17
CA LYS A 576 18.95 29.40 12.58
C LYS A 576 18.14 30.61 13.00
N LEU A 577 18.19 31.75 12.29
CA LEU A 577 17.43 32.95 12.68
C LEU A 577 15.94 32.65 12.86
N ASN A 578 15.35 31.93 11.90
CA ASN A 578 13.92 31.63 11.87
C ASN A 578 13.55 30.24 12.44
N SER A 579 14.52 29.45 12.91
CA SER A 579 14.25 28.12 13.48
C SER A 579 13.97 28.17 14.98
N TYR A 580 13.10 27.30 15.48
CA TYR A 580 12.93 27.01 16.90
C TYR A 580 14.13 26.22 17.45
N ASN A 581 14.61 25.20 16.72
CA ASN A 581 15.80 24.45 17.14
C ASN A 581 17.09 25.22 16.78
N LYS A 582 17.69 25.89 17.77
CA LYS A 582 18.95 26.63 17.60
C LYS A 582 20.19 25.73 17.76
N LYS A 583 20.03 24.51 18.27
CA LYS A 583 21.12 23.57 18.60
C LYS A 583 21.52 22.69 17.42
N THR A 584 20.64 22.47 16.46
CA THR A 584 20.92 21.63 15.29
C THR A 584 21.71 22.36 14.20
N ASN A 585 22.38 21.58 13.35
CA ASN A 585 22.89 22.01 12.06
C ASN A 585 22.43 21.11 10.91
N ASN A 586 21.42 20.25 11.14
CA ASN A 586 20.86 19.37 10.12
C ASN A 586 19.80 20.09 9.30
N LEU A 587 19.90 19.98 7.97
CA LEU A 587 18.98 20.59 7.02
C LEU A 587 17.54 20.11 7.21
N PHE A 588 17.32 18.80 7.34
CA PHE A 588 15.96 18.27 7.43
C PHE A 588 15.17 18.84 8.63
N SER A 589 15.84 19.22 9.73
CA SER A 589 15.16 19.88 10.87
C SER A 589 14.63 21.24 10.47
N PHE A 590 15.45 22.06 9.81
CA PHE A 590 15.02 23.38 9.32
C PHE A 590 13.88 23.25 8.28
N PHE A 591 13.94 22.21 7.43
CA PHE A 591 12.87 21.93 6.47
C PHE A 591 11.55 21.59 7.17
N ILE A 592 11.58 20.75 8.22
CA ILE A 592 10.38 20.42 9.02
C ILE A 592 9.76 21.71 9.58
N GLU A 593 10.58 22.53 10.25
CA GLU A 593 10.10 23.72 10.97
C GLU A 593 9.45 24.72 10.02
N LYS A 594 10.13 25.07 8.92
CA LYS A 594 9.55 25.96 7.90
C LYS A 594 8.30 25.38 7.25
N SER A 595 8.27 24.07 6.99
CA SER A 595 7.08 23.41 6.42
C SER A 595 5.87 23.52 7.36
N CYS A 596 6.08 23.42 8.67
CA CYS A 596 5.01 23.54 9.66
C CYS A 596 4.45 24.96 9.74
N GLU A 597 5.29 25.98 9.55
CA GLU A 597 4.87 27.38 9.53
C GLU A 597 3.98 27.70 8.31
N ILE A 598 4.34 27.18 7.13
CA ILE A 598 3.71 27.60 5.87
C ILE A 598 2.58 26.70 5.38
N ALA A 599 2.36 25.53 5.98
CA ALA A 599 1.38 24.57 5.47
C ALA A 599 0.47 24.02 6.57
N LYS A 600 -0.78 23.74 6.22
CA LYS A 600 -1.79 23.13 7.11
C LYS A 600 -1.54 21.65 7.37
N ASN A 601 -0.92 20.97 6.41
CA ASN A 601 -0.56 19.56 6.49
C ASN A 601 0.89 19.39 6.06
N VAL A 602 1.66 18.58 6.79
CA VAL A 602 3.07 18.32 6.48
C VAL A 602 3.31 16.82 6.52
N SER A 603 3.91 16.27 5.45
CA SER A 603 4.32 14.87 5.39
C SER A 603 5.69 14.71 4.77
N LEU A 604 6.69 14.39 5.59
CA LEU A 604 8.09 14.34 5.16
C LEU A 604 8.71 12.98 5.49
N ILE A 605 9.62 12.51 4.64
CA ILE A 605 10.53 11.41 4.94
C ILE A 605 11.79 11.99 5.57
N VAL A 606 12.16 11.53 6.76
CA VAL A 606 13.25 12.11 7.55
C VAL A 606 14.07 11.02 8.24
N PRO A 607 15.32 11.31 8.65
CA PRO A 607 16.11 10.38 9.44
C PRO A 607 15.41 10.03 10.76
N LYS A 608 15.44 8.75 11.12
CA LYS A 608 14.86 8.23 12.38
C LYS A 608 15.46 8.90 13.62
N SER A 609 16.66 9.47 13.51
CA SER A 609 17.27 10.25 14.59
C SER A 609 16.37 11.36 15.13
N LEU A 610 15.42 11.89 14.34
CA LEU A 610 14.42 12.84 14.79
C LEU A 610 13.72 12.39 16.09
N ILE A 611 13.39 11.09 16.21
CA ILE A 611 12.58 10.57 17.32
C ILE A 611 13.39 10.10 18.53
N ASN A 612 14.73 10.13 18.48
CA ASN A 612 15.55 9.58 19.57
C ASN A 612 16.85 10.35 19.88
N SER A 613 17.36 11.19 18.98
CA SER A 613 18.63 11.89 19.22
C SER A 613 18.42 13.15 20.07
N PRO A 614 19.36 13.47 21.00
CA PRO A 614 19.36 14.70 21.78
C PRO A 614 19.33 15.98 20.93
N GLU A 615 19.93 15.93 19.73
CA GLU A 615 20.01 17.07 18.80
C GLU A 615 18.62 17.61 18.40
N PHE A 616 17.59 16.76 18.41
CA PHE A 616 16.25 17.09 17.93
C PHE A 616 15.21 17.21 19.06
N ASN A 617 15.62 17.35 20.32
CA ASN A 617 14.68 17.55 21.44
C ASN A 617 13.76 18.77 21.18
N GLN A 618 14.35 19.92 20.83
CA GLN A 618 13.60 21.15 20.52
C GLN A 618 12.67 20.96 19.30
N THR A 619 13.12 20.24 18.28
CA THR A 619 12.26 19.94 17.12
C THR A 619 11.06 19.08 17.52
N ARG A 620 11.22 18.11 18.43
CA ARG A 620 10.11 17.29 18.94
C ARG A 620 9.14 18.09 19.80
N GLU A 621 9.64 18.94 20.69
CA GLU A 621 8.81 19.87 21.49
C GLU A 621 7.90 20.72 20.59
N LEU A 622 8.43 21.22 19.47
CA LEU A 622 7.63 21.95 18.48
C LEU A 622 6.58 21.05 17.83
N LEU A 623 6.96 19.84 17.40
CA LEU A 623 6.05 18.90 16.71
C LEU A 623 4.91 18.42 17.61
N GLU A 624 5.13 18.32 18.92
CA GLU A 624 4.10 17.95 19.91
C GLU A 624 2.99 19.01 20.06
N GLN A 625 3.23 20.24 19.62
CA GLN A 625 2.20 21.30 19.60
C GLN A 625 1.16 21.08 18.50
N TYR A 626 1.44 20.21 17.53
CA TYR A 626 0.60 19.94 16.38
C TYR A 626 -0.04 18.55 16.44
N ASN A 627 -1.04 18.32 15.60
CA ASN A 627 -1.73 17.04 15.56
C ASN A 627 -0.94 16.00 14.72
N MET A 628 -0.04 15.25 15.37
CA MET A 628 0.68 14.14 14.73
C MET A 628 -0.25 12.96 14.44
N GLN A 629 -0.57 12.68 13.18
CA GLN A 629 -1.57 11.67 12.81
C GLN A 629 -0.97 10.27 12.58
N ASN A 630 0.25 10.22 12.03
CA ASN A 630 0.94 8.98 11.70
C ASN A 630 2.45 9.11 11.82
N ILE A 631 3.10 8.03 12.23
CA ILE A 631 4.54 7.78 12.02
C ILE A 631 4.70 6.41 11.35
N THR A 632 5.46 6.35 10.26
CA THR A 632 5.87 5.10 9.63
C THR A 632 7.38 4.91 9.80
N ASP A 633 7.80 3.81 10.43
CA ASP A 633 9.20 3.43 10.56
C ASP A 633 9.63 2.46 9.46
N TYR A 634 10.51 2.92 8.59
CA TYR A 634 11.07 2.11 7.49
C TYR A 634 12.33 1.35 7.91
N GLY A 635 12.96 1.69 9.04
CA GLY A 635 14.34 1.29 9.32
C GLY A 635 15.25 1.62 8.13
N GLU A 636 16.07 0.67 7.72
CA GLU A 636 16.96 0.78 6.53
C GLU A 636 16.26 0.40 5.20
N LYS A 637 14.95 0.09 5.21
CA LYS A 637 14.25 -0.46 4.03
C LYS A 637 13.81 0.58 3.00
N ALA A 638 13.70 1.86 3.38
CA ALA A 638 13.29 2.93 2.47
C ALA A 638 14.29 3.13 1.32
N PHE A 639 15.59 3.16 1.64
CA PHE A 639 16.66 3.51 0.71
C PHE A 639 17.65 2.35 0.56
N LYS A 640 17.55 1.60 -0.55
CA LYS A 640 18.42 0.43 -0.79
C LYS A 640 19.87 0.87 -0.99
N GLY A 641 20.80 0.26 -0.26
CA GLY A 641 22.24 0.55 -0.36
C GLY A 641 22.71 1.72 0.51
N VAL A 642 21.79 2.38 1.23
CA VAL A 642 22.10 3.49 2.13
C VAL A 642 21.98 3.01 3.56
N LYS A 643 23.05 3.16 4.35
CA LYS A 643 23.07 2.83 5.79
C LYS A 643 22.44 3.94 6.63
N ILE A 644 21.18 4.28 6.37
CA ILE A 644 20.43 5.26 7.14
C ILE A 644 19.05 4.70 7.50
N GLU A 645 18.64 4.95 8.73
CA GLU A 645 17.30 4.63 9.21
C GLU A 645 16.39 5.84 9.00
N THR A 646 15.19 5.60 8.47
CA THR A 646 14.25 6.68 8.16
C THR A 646 12.85 6.38 8.64
N ILE A 647 12.13 7.46 8.90
CA ILE A 647 10.70 7.45 9.17
C ILE A 647 10.01 8.39 8.19
N SER A 648 8.70 8.26 8.03
CA SER A 648 7.84 9.35 7.57
C SER A 648 6.83 9.69 8.65
N PHE A 649 6.29 10.90 8.57
CA PHE A 649 5.18 11.29 9.42
C PHE A 649 4.11 12.03 8.63
N MET A 650 2.93 12.18 9.24
CA MET A 650 1.86 13.04 8.77
C MET A 650 1.41 13.91 9.93
N LEU A 651 1.46 15.23 9.73
CA LEU A 651 1.18 16.25 10.73
C LEU A 651 0.11 17.20 10.22
N ASP A 652 -0.88 17.49 11.04
CA ASP A 652 -1.84 18.58 10.83
C ASP A 652 -1.48 19.72 11.79
N THR A 653 -1.11 20.86 11.23
CA THR A 653 -0.63 22.04 11.96
C THR A 653 -1.74 23.05 12.24
N PHE A 654 -2.93 22.84 11.67
CA PHE A 654 -4.02 23.80 11.70
C PHE A 654 -5.17 23.37 12.61
N SER A 655 -5.39 22.06 12.78
CA SER A 655 -6.43 21.57 13.67
C SER A 655 -6.20 22.03 15.11
N LYS A 656 -7.20 22.72 15.67
CA LYS A 656 -7.23 23.08 17.11
C LYS A 656 -7.41 21.86 18.02
N LYS A 657 -7.91 20.74 17.48
CA LYS A 657 -8.09 19.48 18.20
C LYS A 657 -6.93 18.56 17.89
N ILE A 658 -6.18 18.19 18.92
CA ILE A 658 -5.15 17.17 18.86
C ILE A 658 -5.80 15.83 19.18
N ASP A 659 -5.72 14.88 18.26
CA ASP A 659 -6.22 13.53 18.50
C ASP A 659 -5.39 12.85 19.59
N THR A 660 -6.02 12.05 20.45
CA THR A 660 -5.31 11.28 21.48
C THR A 660 -4.54 10.11 20.90
N GLN A 661 -5.02 9.55 19.78
CA GLN A 661 -4.46 8.38 19.13
C GLN A 661 -3.60 8.75 17.93
N ILE A 662 -2.58 7.93 17.65
CA ILE A 662 -1.69 8.02 16.50
C ILE A 662 -1.57 6.64 15.84
N THR A 663 -1.48 6.60 14.50
CA THR A 663 -1.14 5.36 13.79
C THR A 663 0.38 5.18 13.74
N ILE A 664 0.87 4.02 14.19
CA ILE A 664 2.27 3.60 14.02
C ILE A 664 2.30 2.45 13.02
N GLU A 665 3.02 2.64 11.92
CA GLU A 665 3.32 1.60 10.94
C GLU A 665 4.80 1.26 10.99
N SER A 666 5.14 -0.03 10.94
CA SER A 666 6.52 -0.49 11.09
C SER A 666 6.85 -1.51 10.01
N TYR A 667 7.83 -1.18 9.16
CA TYR A 667 8.43 -2.12 8.21
C TYR A 667 9.46 -3.03 8.91
N ILE A 668 9.79 -2.78 10.18
CA ILE A 668 10.71 -3.62 10.97
C ILE A 668 9.97 -4.84 11.53
N THR A 669 8.77 -4.60 12.07
CA THR A 669 7.91 -5.61 12.71
C THR A 669 6.75 -6.06 11.82
N ASN A 670 6.63 -5.49 10.61
CA ASN A 670 5.52 -5.69 9.68
C ASN A 670 4.15 -5.51 10.34
N SER A 671 3.96 -4.41 11.05
CA SER A 671 2.76 -4.16 11.84
C SER A 671 2.20 -2.77 11.63
N VAL A 672 0.89 -2.63 11.81
CA VAL A 672 0.19 -1.35 11.95
C VAL A 672 -0.60 -1.40 13.26
N MET A 673 -0.47 -0.36 14.08
CA MET A 673 -1.14 -0.27 15.36
C MET A 673 -1.59 1.16 15.67
N TYR A 674 -2.60 1.29 16.52
CA TYR A 674 -2.95 2.55 17.15
C TYR A 674 -2.26 2.64 18.52
N GLN A 675 -1.75 3.82 18.84
CA GLN A 675 -1.09 4.12 20.10
C GLN A 675 -1.64 5.42 20.68
N ASP A 676 -1.65 5.51 22.00
CA ASP A 676 -1.94 6.78 22.67
C ASP A 676 -0.71 7.69 22.63
N LYS A 677 -0.88 8.95 22.21
CA LYS A 677 0.22 9.92 22.09
C LYS A 677 0.82 10.25 23.45
N LYS A 678 0.03 10.40 24.51
CA LYS A 678 0.55 10.67 25.85
C LYS A 678 1.41 9.51 26.35
N TYR A 679 1.06 8.29 25.94
CA TYR A 679 1.82 7.08 26.28
C TYR A 679 3.18 7.02 25.56
N ILE A 680 3.22 7.22 24.24
CA ILE A 680 4.46 7.08 23.46
C ILE A 680 5.31 8.36 23.39
N PHE A 681 4.74 9.53 23.65
CA PHE A 681 5.45 10.82 23.76
C PHE A 681 5.61 11.28 25.22
N SER A 682 5.50 10.36 26.18
CA SER A 682 5.63 10.67 27.61
C SER A 682 6.99 11.31 27.92
N ASN A 683 6.95 12.41 28.69
CA ASN A 683 8.14 13.08 29.22
C ASN A 683 8.84 12.30 30.34
N GLU A 684 8.27 11.16 30.77
CA GLU A 684 8.95 10.20 31.67
C GLU A 684 10.21 9.61 31.03
N PHE A 685 10.28 9.60 29.70
CA PHE A 685 11.39 9.04 28.92
C PHE A 685 12.09 10.12 28.10
N PRO A 686 13.38 9.95 27.77
CA PRO A 686 14.19 10.97 27.09
C PRO A 686 13.74 11.34 25.67
N TYR A 687 12.89 10.52 25.04
CA TYR A 687 12.42 10.70 23.67
C TYR A 687 11.20 9.82 23.37
N TRP A 688 10.59 10.02 22.19
CA TRP A 688 9.41 9.27 21.75
C TRP A 688 9.70 7.78 21.62
N LEU A 689 8.88 6.94 22.23
CA LEU A 689 8.98 5.47 22.22
C LEU A 689 7.85 4.86 21.40
N ILE A 690 7.98 4.88 20.07
CA ILE A 690 6.92 4.43 19.15
C ILE A 690 6.62 2.92 19.25
N TYR A 691 7.50 2.13 19.88
CA TYR A 691 7.33 0.71 20.16
C TYR A 691 7.00 0.39 21.63
N ARG A 692 6.76 1.40 22.48
CA ARG A 692 6.41 1.21 23.91
C ARG A 692 5.18 0.31 24.02
N ASN A 693 5.24 -0.64 24.95
CA ASN A 693 4.16 -1.60 25.21
C ASN A 693 4.20 -2.07 26.66
N SER A 694 3.23 -2.89 27.05
CA SER A 694 3.11 -3.41 28.43
C SER A 694 4.32 -4.19 28.91
N PHE A 695 5.02 -4.91 28.03
CA PHE A 695 6.27 -5.60 28.39
C PHE A 695 7.38 -4.60 28.74
N PHE A 696 7.51 -3.51 27.99
CA PHE A 696 8.46 -2.44 28.31
C PHE A 696 8.16 -1.84 29.69
N ASP A 697 6.89 -1.50 29.98
CA ASP A 697 6.50 -0.91 31.26
C ASP A 697 6.74 -1.86 32.44
N MET A 698 6.44 -3.15 32.27
CA MET A 698 6.72 -4.19 33.26
C MET A 698 8.21 -4.21 33.63
N VAL A 699 9.11 -4.10 32.66
CA VAL A 699 10.56 -4.09 32.90
C VAL A 699 11.01 -2.78 33.53
N VAL A 700 10.49 -1.62 33.09
CA VAL A 700 10.77 -0.32 33.73
C VAL A 700 10.37 -0.32 35.20
N ASN A 701 9.22 -0.90 35.56
CA ASN A 701 8.74 -0.91 36.94
C ASN A 701 9.68 -1.66 37.90
N LYS A 702 10.44 -2.63 37.40
CA LYS A 702 11.46 -3.37 38.15
C LYS A 702 12.76 -2.61 38.33
N MET A 703 12.95 -1.48 37.64
CA MET A 703 14.22 -0.75 37.63
C MET A 703 14.12 0.68 38.15
N GLU A 704 15.21 1.16 38.74
CA GLU A 704 15.50 2.59 38.93
C GLU A 704 16.32 3.09 37.72
N LEU A 705 15.72 3.95 36.90
CA LEU A 705 16.31 4.49 35.66
C LEU A 705 17.01 5.84 35.87
N ASP A 706 17.69 6.34 34.83
CA ASP A 706 18.37 7.64 34.81
C ASP A 706 19.49 7.82 35.86
N ILE A 707 20.15 6.72 36.23
CA ILE A 707 21.21 6.70 37.25
C ILE A 707 22.63 6.89 36.71
N TYR A 708 22.82 6.99 35.39
CA TYR A 708 24.15 7.08 34.76
C TYR A 708 24.32 8.33 33.91
N GLU A 709 25.57 8.79 33.82
CA GLU A 709 26.06 9.67 32.77
C GLU A 709 26.95 8.88 31.81
N SER A 710 26.88 9.18 30.50
CA SER A 710 27.69 8.50 29.49
C SER A 710 28.82 9.38 28.97
N PHE A 711 30.00 8.79 28.83
CA PHE A 711 31.14 9.39 28.14
C PHE A 711 31.69 8.44 27.08
N ARG A 712 32.20 9.00 25.99
CA ARG A 712 32.81 8.24 24.91
C ARG A 712 33.83 9.10 24.19
N ASP A 713 35.06 8.62 24.12
CA ASP A 713 36.13 9.31 23.38
C ASP A 713 36.22 8.77 21.95
N ARG A 714 35.98 9.62 20.96
CA ARG A 714 36.05 9.24 19.53
C ARG A 714 37.39 9.56 18.89
N GLN A 715 38.32 10.16 19.64
CA GLN A 715 39.59 10.64 19.10
C GLN A 715 40.65 9.53 19.03
N ILE A 716 40.50 8.47 19.81
CA ILE A 716 41.41 7.32 19.78
C ILE A 716 41.17 6.51 18.50
N THR A 717 42.21 6.41 17.67
CA THR A 717 42.22 5.65 16.42
C THR A 717 43.39 4.67 16.39
N LYS A 718 43.45 3.79 15.38
CA LYS A 718 44.58 2.87 15.17
C LYS A 718 45.95 3.58 15.11
N LYS A 719 45.99 4.85 14.70
CA LYS A 719 47.24 5.63 14.65
C LYS A 719 47.80 5.94 16.04
N ASN A 720 46.95 5.92 17.06
CA ASN A 720 47.32 6.25 18.43
C ASN A 720 47.73 5.01 19.24
N THR A 721 47.46 3.79 18.74
CA THR A 721 47.58 2.55 19.51
C THR A 721 48.73 1.67 19.05
N LEU A 722 49.38 0.99 19.98
CA LEU A 722 50.51 0.07 19.82
C LEU A 722 50.08 -1.39 20.05
N SER A 723 50.92 -2.35 19.65
CA SER A 723 50.75 -3.78 19.93
C SER A 723 51.11 -4.17 21.37
N ASN A 724 51.93 -3.36 22.04
CA ASN A 724 52.30 -3.48 23.45
C ASN A 724 52.51 -2.06 24.02
N GLY A 725 52.32 -1.86 25.33
CA GLY A 725 52.46 -0.56 25.99
C GLY A 725 51.96 -0.57 27.42
N LYS A 726 52.11 0.57 28.12
CA LYS A 726 51.81 0.71 29.56
C LYS A 726 50.32 0.64 29.90
N ILE A 727 49.47 1.20 29.04
CA ILE A 727 48.03 1.34 29.30
C ILE A 727 47.26 0.57 28.24
N ARG A 728 46.35 -0.30 28.67
CA ARG A 728 45.52 -1.09 27.75
C ARG A 728 44.36 -0.26 27.20
N VAL A 729 44.11 -0.35 25.90
CA VAL A 729 42.95 0.29 25.24
C VAL A 729 41.89 -0.77 24.96
N LEU A 730 40.78 -0.70 25.69
CA LEU A 730 39.66 -1.62 25.61
C LEU A 730 38.70 -1.22 24.50
N LYS A 731 38.29 -2.21 23.70
CA LYS A 731 37.37 -2.07 22.59
C LYS A 731 36.17 -2.99 22.76
N SER A 732 35.15 -2.82 21.93
CA SER A 732 33.84 -3.49 22.06
C SER A 732 33.89 -5.01 22.18
N ARG A 733 34.85 -5.68 21.52
CA ARG A 733 35.02 -7.14 21.60
C ARG A 733 35.69 -7.60 22.89
N ASN A 734 36.46 -6.73 23.55
CA ASN A 734 37.08 -7.03 24.84
C ASN A 734 36.05 -7.13 25.96
N ILE A 735 34.93 -6.42 25.85
CA ILE A 735 33.95 -6.38 26.92
C ILE A 735 33.10 -7.65 26.91
N ALA A 736 32.97 -8.31 28.06
CA ALA A 736 32.06 -9.41 28.33
C ALA A 736 31.25 -9.13 29.61
N SER A 737 30.28 -9.99 29.94
CA SER A 737 29.49 -9.85 31.17
C SER A 737 30.42 -10.03 32.36
N ASN A 738 30.55 -9.00 33.20
CA ASN A 738 31.40 -8.97 34.40
C ASN A 738 32.87 -9.34 34.17
N SER A 739 33.38 -9.26 32.93
CA SER A 739 34.76 -9.67 32.63
C SER A 739 35.30 -8.99 31.37
N ILE A 740 36.64 -8.99 31.24
CA ILE A 740 37.37 -8.52 30.06
C ILE A 740 38.04 -9.71 29.37
N LYS A 741 37.83 -9.82 28.05
CA LYS A 741 38.44 -10.82 27.18
C LYS A 741 39.76 -10.30 26.62
N ASN A 742 40.79 -11.14 26.74
CA ASN A 742 42.04 -10.99 26.02
C ASN A 742 41.88 -11.59 24.63
N ILE A 743 42.20 -10.83 23.58
CA ILE A 743 42.01 -11.25 22.20
C ILE A 743 43.30 -11.02 21.44
N GLU A 744 43.93 -12.12 21.03
CA GLU A 744 45.15 -12.11 20.23
C GLU A 744 44.95 -11.31 18.93
N ASN A 745 45.95 -10.50 18.56
CA ASN A 745 45.94 -9.64 17.37
C ASN A 745 44.80 -8.59 17.32
N TYR A 746 44.08 -8.39 18.44
CA TYR A 746 43.07 -7.35 18.57
C TYR A 746 43.37 -6.40 19.73
N ASP A 747 43.95 -6.90 20.82
CA ASP A 747 44.34 -6.06 21.96
C ASP A 747 45.37 -5.01 21.54
N CYS A 748 45.21 -3.80 22.07
CA CYS A 748 46.08 -2.69 21.75
C CYS A 748 46.32 -1.80 22.97
N PHE A 749 47.42 -1.06 22.95
CA PHE A 749 47.97 -0.35 24.10
C PHE A 749 48.41 1.06 23.74
N MET A 750 48.65 1.90 24.74
CA MET A 750 49.18 3.26 24.60
C MET A 750 50.14 3.56 25.74
N ASP A 751 51.16 4.37 25.46
CA ASP A 751 52.10 4.85 26.49
C ASP A 751 51.79 6.28 26.96
N GLU A 752 51.25 7.13 26.08
CA GLU A 752 50.87 8.52 26.37
C GLU A 752 49.39 8.73 26.12
N ILE A 753 48.64 9.17 27.15
CA ILE A 753 47.18 9.34 27.08
C ILE A 753 46.67 10.72 27.50
N ASP A 754 47.52 11.60 28.03
CA ASP A 754 47.10 12.86 28.68
C ASP A 754 46.41 13.84 27.72
N SER A 755 46.69 13.72 26.42
CA SER A 755 46.02 14.50 25.36
C SER A 755 44.57 14.08 25.11
N PHE A 756 44.13 12.93 25.63
CA PHE A 756 42.77 12.40 25.44
C PHE A 756 41.91 12.66 26.68
N VAL A 757 40.66 13.03 26.47
CA VAL A 757 39.72 13.33 27.57
C VAL A 757 39.41 12.07 28.39
N VAL A 758 39.50 10.87 27.77
CA VAL A 758 39.30 9.59 28.48
C VAL A 758 40.32 9.33 29.59
N SER A 759 41.49 10.00 29.57
CA SER A 759 42.52 9.86 30.62
C SER A 759 41.99 10.16 32.02
N LYS A 760 40.99 11.04 32.14
CA LYS A 760 40.31 11.38 33.40
C LYS A 760 39.63 10.17 34.07
N TYR A 761 39.36 9.11 33.32
CA TYR A 761 38.72 7.89 33.82
C TYR A 761 39.73 6.80 34.19
N LEU A 762 41.03 6.99 33.92
CA LEU A 762 42.06 6.02 34.25
C LEU A 762 42.07 5.79 35.77
N ASN A 763 42.03 4.51 36.16
CA ASN A 763 42.06 4.06 37.56
C ASN A 763 40.94 4.64 38.46
N GLN A 764 39.89 5.23 37.87
CA GLN A 764 38.69 5.61 38.59
C GLN A 764 37.87 4.36 38.96
N ASN A 765 37.39 4.31 40.19
CA ASN A 765 36.51 3.23 40.64
C ASN A 765 35.09 3.42 40.07
N ASN A 766 34.31 2.34 40.00
CA ASN A 766 32.88 2.33 39.63
C ASN A 766 32.57 2.92 38.24
N ILE A 767 33.54 2.89 37.32
CA ILE A 767 33.29 3.20 35.91
C ILE A 767 32.90 1.91 35.19
N ILE A 768 31.77 1.94 34.49
CA ILE A 768 31.23 0.77 33.79
C ILE A 768 31.52 0.90 32.30
N LEU A 769 31.90 -0.20 31.67
CA LEU A 769 32.15 -0.33 30.25
C LEU A 769 31.00 -1.04 29.57
N ILE A 770 30.43 -0.41 28.55
CA ILE A 770 29.35 -0.96 27.73
C ILE A 770 29.70 -0.78 26.24
N PRO A 771 29.73 -1.84 25.41
CA PRO A 771 29.93 -1.71 23.99
C PRO A 771 28.82 -0.89 23.32
N ASN A 772 29.20 -0.04 22.37
CA ASN A 772 28.25 0.65 21.50
C ASN A 772 27.72 -0.28 20.39
N LEU A 773 26.63 0.14 19.74
CA LEU A 773 26.08 -0.50 18.53
C LEU A 773 25.64 -1.96 18.72
N THR A 774 25.17 -2.30 19.93
CA THR A 774 24.70 -3.65 20.25
C THR A 774 23.42 -3.63 21.07
N TYR A 775 22.56 -4.61 20.82
CA TYR A 775 21.42 -4.94 21.69
C TYR A 775 21.77 -5.89 22.82
N ASN A 776 22.97 -6.44 22.80
CA ASN A 776 23.54 -7.18 23.91
C ASN A 776 24.64 -6.33 24.57
N PRO A 777 24.27 -5.42 25.48
CA PRO A 777 25.17 -4.41 25.99
C PRO A 777 26.25 -4.95 26.94
N ARG A 778 26.19 -6.19 27.48
CA ARG A 778 27.28 -6.84 28.26
C ARG A 778 28.18 -5.86 29.03
N ALA A 779 27.93 -5.63 30.31
CA ALA A 779 28.67 -4.63 31.07
C ALA A 779 29.74 -5.25 31.99
N THR A 780 30.79 -4.47 32.28
CA THR A 780 31.82 -4.79 33.28
C THR A 780 32.45 -3.50 33.82
N PHE A 781 33.14 -3.57 34.96
CA PHE A 781 33.89 -2.43 35.49
C PHE A 781 35.18 -2.19 34.69
N LEU A 782 35.58 -0.93 34.57
CA LEU A 782 36.86 -0.54 33.99
C LEU A 782 38.01 -1.12 34.84
N PRO A 783 38.86 -2.00 34.29
CA PRO A 783 40.02 -2.49 35.02
C PRO A 783 41.05 -1.38 35.25
N LYS A 784 41.86 -1.55 36.29
CA LYS A 784 43.04 -0.71 36.51
C LYS A 784 43.97 -0.73 35.29
N ASN A 785 44.69 0.36 35.08
CA ASN A 785 45.65 0.57 33.98
C ASN A 785 45.05 0.34 32.58
N SER A 786 43.76 0.65 32.42
CA SER A 786 43.03 0.53 31.16
C SER A 786 42.23 1.80 30.85
N ILE A 787 42.02 2.07 29.57
CA ILE A 787 41.09 3.09 29.03
C ILE A 787 40.22 2.45 27.95
N ALA A 788 39.23 3.17 27.43
CA ALA A 788 38.37 2.67 26.35
C ALA A 788 38.43 3.58 25.12
N ASP A 789 38.36 2.99 23.92
CA ASP A 789 38.24 3.74 22.68
C ASP A 789 36.77 4.09 22.37
N GLY A 790 36.57 4.72 21.21
CA GLY A 790 35.24 5.10 20.75
C GLY A 790 34.30 3.93 20.46
N SER A 791 34.67 2.66 20.59
CA SER A 791 33.73 1.55 20.43
C SER A 791 33.02 1.16 21.74
N VAL A 792 33.46 1.70 22.88
CA VAL A 792 32.92 1.43 24.22
C VAL A 792 32.46 2.74 24.87
N ALA A 793 31.30 2.73 25.51
CA ALA A 793 30.82 3.82 26.34
C ALA A 793 31.25 3.58 27.79
N LEU A 794 31.70 4.64 28.44
CA LEU A 794 32.01 4.67 29.87
C LEU A 794 30.79 5.25 30.58
N LEU A 795 30.23 4.51 31.52
CA LEU A 795 29.12 4.99 32.36
C LEU A 795 29.62 5.29 33.76
N ARG A 796 29.24 6.46 34.27
CA ARG A 796 29.48 6.88 35.65
C ARG A 796 28.14 6.99 36.37
N ALA A 797 28.02 6.36 37.53
CA ALA A 797 26.83 6.49 38.36
C ALA A 797 26.68 7.92 38.90
N LYS A 798 25.44 8.42 38.92
CA LYS A 798 25.07 9.67 39.59
C LYS A 798 24.96 9.43 41.10
N ASN A 799 25.06 10.49 41.89
CA ASN A 799 24.72 10.51 43.33
C ASN A 799 25.39 9.42 44.20
N ASN A 800 26.59 8.94 43.82
CA ASN A 800 27.32 7.87 44.52
C ASN A 800 26.53 6.55 44.69
N THR A 801 25.62 6.23 43.76
CA THR A 801 24.89 4.95 43.77
C THR A 801 25.85 3.76 43.70
N GLU A 802 25.66 2.77 44.57
CA GLU A 802 26.46 1.54 44.59
C GLU A 802 26.04 0.60 43.46
N ILE A 803 27.01 0.16 42.64
CA ILE A 803 26.77 -0.72 41.50
C ILE A 803 27.45 -2.05 41.77
N THR A 804 26.72 -3.15 41.65
CA THR A 804 27.23 -4.51 41.88
C THR A 804 27.37 -5.28 40.57
N SER A 805 28.15 -6.36 40.58
CA SER A 805 28.27 -7.28 39.43
C SER A 805 26.92 -7.91 39.03
N ASN A 806 26.01 -8.12 39.99
CA ASN A 806 24.67 -8.65 39.70
C ASN A 806 23.85 -7.65 38.87
N HIS A 807 23.97 -6.34 39.13
CA HIS A 807 23.34 -5.31 38.32
C HIS A 807 23.84 -5.35 36.87
N LEU A 808 25.15 -5.52 36.68
CA LEU A 808 25.76 -5.60 35.34
C LEU A 808 25.37 -6.89 34.59
N GLU A 809 25.18 -8.00 35.31
CA GLU A 809 24.75 -9.28 34.73
C GLU A 809 23.34 -9.20 34.15
N TYR A 810 22.44 -8.46 34.80
CA TYR A 810 21.08 -8.27 34.32
C TYR A 810 21.02 -7.70 32.89
N TYR A 811 21.95 -6.81 32.52
CA TYR A 811 22.04 -6.22 31.18
C TYR A 811 22.31 -7.22 30.06
N ASN A 812 22.75 -8.44 30.39
CA ASN A 812 22.99 -9.54 29.44
C ASN A 812 21.84 -10.56 29.40
N THR A 813 20.75 -10.33 30.14
CA THR A 813 19.57 -11.22 30.15
C THR A 813 18.71 -11.03 28.91
N ARG A 814 17.94 -12.07 28.54
CA ARG A 814 16.97 -11.98 27.42
C ARG A 814 15.91 -10.91 27.66
N GLU A 815 15.47 -10.73 28.91
CA GLU A 815 14.48 -9.72 29.30
C GLU A 815 15.02 -8.30 29.02
N PHE A 816 16.21 -7.96 29.53
CA PHE A 816 16.81 -6.66 29.30
C PHE A 816 17.08 -6.39 27.81
N ILE A 817 17.53 -7.42 27.06
CA ILE A 817 17.80 -7.28 25.62
C ILE A 817 16.52 -6.91 24.85
N GLU A 818 15.38 -7.57 25.12
CA GLU A 818 14.11 -7.23 24.46
C GLU A 818 13.56 -5.88 24.92
N TYR A 819 13.70 -5.53 26.21
CA TYR A 819 13.37 -4.21 26.73
C TYR A 819 14.18 -3.12 26.03
N TYR A 820 15.49 -3.31 25.92
CA TYR A 820 16.41 -2.35 25.33
C TYR A 820 16.17 -2.20 23.82
N LYS A 821 15.74 -3.25 23.12
CA LYS A 821 15.23 -3.14 21.74
C LYS A 821 14.07 -2.15 21.64
N ILE A 822 13.13 -2.19 22.55
CA ILE A 822 12.01 -1.23 22.56
C ILE A 822 12.50 0.17 22.96
N ALA A 823 13.33 0.27 24.00
CA ALA A 823 13.93 1.52 24.47
C ALA A 823 14.69 2.27 23.38
N ARG A 824 15.31 1.54 22.44
CA ARG A 824 16.04 2.11 21.29
C ARG A 824 15.18 2.22 20.02
N ASN A 825 13.86 2.12 20.14
CA ASN A 825 12.92 2.09 19.02
C ASN A 825 13.30 1.08 17.92
N ARG A 826 13.87 -0.07 18.30
CA ARG A 826 14.38 -1.11 17.38
C ARG A 826 15.38 -0.58 16.34
N GLY A 827 16.10 0.51 16.64
CA GLY A 827 17.11 1.09 15.76
C GLY A 827 18.34 0.19 15.60
N THR A 828 18.95 0.13 14.41
CA THR A 828 20.17 -0.65 14.16
C THR A 828 21.41 0.22 13.98
N ARG A 829 21.23 1.50 13.62
CA ARG A 829 22.30 2.48 13.39
C ARG A 829 22.33 3.57 14.45
N SER A 830 21.21 3.81 15.11
CA SER A 830 21.08 4.76 16.22
C SER A 830 21.39 4.15 17.60
N LEU A 831 22.22 3.10 17.68
CA LEU A 831 22.53 2.35 18.92
C LEU A 831 23.73 2.87 19.71
N ASN A 832 24.26 4.04 19.37
CA ASN A 832 25.27 4.66 20.21
C ASN A 832 24.65 5.01 21.57
N ILE A 833 25.40 4.74 22.64
CA ILE A 833 25.03 5.19 23.98
C ILE A 833 25.43 6.65 24.10
N ASP A 834 24.44 7.47 24.40
CA ASP A 834 24.52 8.92 24.56
C ASP A 834 23.70 9.33 25.78
N ASN A 835 23.70 10.62 26.11
CA ASN A 835 23.05 11.11 27.33
C ASN A 835 21.52 10.97 27.35
N ASN A 836 20.87 10.71 26.22
CA ASN A 836 19.47 10.33 26.21
C ASN A 836 19.34 8.83 26.48
N SER A 837 20.04 8.03 25.69
CA SER A 837 19.83 6.59 25.70
C SER A 837 20.45 5.85 26.86
N VAL A 838 21.44 6.44 27.53
CA VAL A 838 22.00 5.93 28.79
C VAL A 838 20.94 5.88 29.89
N LYS A 839 19.90 6.73 29.82
CA LYS A 839 18.83 6.78 30.82
C LYS A 839 18.01 5.48 30.92
N PHE A 840 18.05 4.63 29.89
CA PHE A 840 17.40 3.32 29.89
C PHE A 840 18.23 2.23 30.59
N PHE A 841 19.45 2.53 31.02
CA PHE A 841 20.19 1.65 31.92
C PHE A 841 19.85 2.03 33.35
N GLY A 842 19.38 1.04 34.11
CA GLY A 842 18.97 1.20 35.50
C GLY A 842 19.41 0.05 36.38
N LEU A 843 19.14 0.14 37.67
CA LEU A 843 19.37 -0.96 38.63
C LEU A 843 18.05 -1.64 38.92
N LEU A 844 18.09 -2.96 39.15
CA LEU A 844 16.92 -3.64 39.68
C LEU A 844 16.61 -3.09 41.07
N LYS A 845 15.35 -2.75 41.33
CA LYS A 845 14.88 -2.42 42.68
C LYS A 845 15.05 -3.66 43.53
N GLU A 846 15.61 -3.52 44.73
CA GLU A 846 15.59 -4.59 45.71
C GLU A 846 14.13 -4.95 45.99
N ILE A 847 13.78 -6.24 45.81
CA ILE A 847 12.43 -6.77 46.06
C ILE A 847 12.28 -7.09 47.54
#